data_AF-A0A1Z1WA51-F1
#
_entry.id   AF-A0A1Z1WA51-F1
#
_cell.length_a   1.000
_cell.length_b   1.000
_cell.length_c   1.000
_cell.angle_alpha   90.00
_cell.angle_beta   90.00
_cell.angle_gamma   90.00
#
_symmetry.space_group_name_H-M   'P 1'
#
loop_
_entity.id
_entity.type
_entity.pdbx_description
1 polymer ?
#
loop_
_entity_poly.entity_id
_entity_poly.type
_entity_poly.pdbx_seq_one_letter_code
_entity_poly.pdbx_strand_id
1 'polypeptide(L)'
;MRSEPAGQALPLVLVGAAAREPAAVADMLRRGADDCLPSGCAPVELSARIAAKLHRVPVPVEQLLRDPRTGLYSGPHFMDELERELRRPAAARRGGVLAVVGVAEMPALEKRLGPRVHREVAERLAQVVAGTAPAGGGLGGVCDRLGWDDDGHLLVLMPGVDEESARQDLAAFAASVAGTRFVVADENVRLTPAIGFTPLTAYEDSGGHEAAARSAREATDEALRHRDLRPVRWQPWMRAKPQDGPRHARARAGLGTLRAALTPLLSPVLMLLLGVGVPFLLYQQAYDRLGVDVAAYAYWVVVAGLVASALLIVLECLFALDAPARPAVAAQPYPPASAVIAAYLPNEAATIVDTVESFLRLEYPGELEIVLAYNTPHPLPVEDTLREVARRDPRLVLLPVAGSTSKAQNLNAAVTRVRGEFVGVFDADHHPAPDAFRHAWDWLSNGYDVVQGHCVVRNGDSSWVARTVAVEFEAIYAVSHPGRTRLYGFGVFGGSNGFWRTDLLARTRMHGSMLTEDIDSTMRALGAGARIAMDRTLISRELAPTTLRPLWNQRSRWAQGWLQVSLRHLRAALRSERFTPRQKTGLWVLLGWREVQPWLTLQILPVLLHAAWRAGGADKLDWAVPVCLLAAALTLSAGVVQAAFAWRLAVPELRRRKAWFWRYLLVTTVFYTHFKNLVARQAHLKEALGERQWRVTPRAAAADAEAS
;
A
#
# COMPACT_ATOMS: atom_id res chain seq x y z
N MET A 1 -25.31 -25.12 28.64
CA MET A 1 -24.92 -26.23 29.54
C MET A 1 -23.52 -26.81 29.24
N ARG A 2 -23.11 -27.02 27.98
CA ARG A 2 -21.72 -27.43 27.62
C ARG A 2 -20.75 -26.27 27.33
N SER A 3 -21.15 -25.03 27.63
CA SER A 3 -20.48 -23.80 27.20
C SER A 3 -19.34 -23.34 28.13
N GLU A 4 -19.22 -23.88 29.35
CA GLU A 4 -18.14 -23.57 30.31
C GLU A 4 -17.48 -24.86 30.83
N PRO A 5 -16.27 -25.21 30.39
CA PRO A 5 -15.55 -26.38 30.91
C PRO A 5 -14.65 -25.96 32.08
N ALA A 6 -15.25 -25.44 33.16
CA ALA A 6 -14.56 -25.24 34.42
C ALA A 6 -14.78 -26.46 35.32
N GLY A 7 -14.20 -27.60 34.94
CA GLY A 7 -14.17 -28.81 35.78
C GLY A 7 -15.53 -29.45 36.11
N GLN A 8 -16.62 -29.10 35.44
CA GLN A 8 -17.95 -29.69 35.67
C GLN A 8 -18.27 -30.80 34.65
N ALA A 9 -18.94 -31.85 35.14
CA ALA A 9 -19.39 -32.99 34.36
C ALA A 9 -20.25 -32.55 33.14
N LEU A 10 -19.87 -33.00 31.94
CA LEU A 10 -20.61 -32.72 30.72
C LEU A 10 -21.96 -33.47 30.74
N PRO A 11 -23.12 -32.78 30.67
CA PRO A 11 -24.42 -33.45 30.66
C PRO A 11 -24.61 -34.22 29.34
N LEU A 12 -25.08 -35.46 29.42
CA LEU A 12 -25.50 -36.27 28.28
C LEU A 12 -26.91 -35.83 27.85
N VAL A 13 -27.08 -35.38 26.61
CA VAL A 13 -28.34 -34.88 26.06
C VAL A 13 -28.93 -35.95 25.15
N LEU A 14 -29.95 -36.65 25.64
CA LEU A 14 -30.71 -37.64 24.88
C LEU A 14 -32.09 -37.06 24.54
N VAL A 15 -32.47 -37.08 23.26
CA VAL A 15 -33.73 -36.49 22.81
C VAL A 15 -34.68 -37.59 22.37
N GLY A 16 -35.90 -37.60 22.90
CA GLY A 16 -36.95 -38.53 22.45
C GLY A 16 -37.52 -38.07 21.10
N ALA A 17 -37.42 -38.91 20.08
CA ALA A 17 -38.01 -38.64 18.77
C ALA A 17 -39.36 -39.34 18.65
N ALA A 18 -40.44 -38.55 18.47
CA ALA A 18 -41.78 -39.07 18.18
C ALA A 18 -41.93 -39.53 16.72
N ALA A 19 -41.18 -38.94 15.78
CA ALA A 19 -41.24 -39.23 14.35
C ALA A 19 -39.92 -39.80 13.82
N ARG A 20 -39.99 -40.91 13.10
CA ARG A 20 -38.85 -41.64 12.50
C ARG A 20 -38.37 -41.01 11.17
N GLU A 21 -38.38 -39.68 11.06
CA GLU A 21 -37.81 -39.06 9.87
C GLU A 21 -36.28 -38.94 10.01
N PRO A 22 -35.49 -39.58 9.13
CA PRO A 22 -34.03 -39.53 9.19
C PRO A 22 -33.48 -38.10 9.19
N ALA A 23 -34.16 -37.18 8.49
CA ALA A 23 -33.79 -35.77 8.43
C ALA A 23 -33.93 -35.06 9.79
N ALA A 24 -35.02 -35.31 10.52
CA ALA A 24 -35.25 -34.72 11.84
C ALA A 24 -34.26 -35.26 12.89
N VAL A 25 -33.99 -36.57 12.85
CA VAL A 25 -32.96 -37.18 13.71
C VAL A 25 -31.58 -36.59 13.41
N ALA A 26 -31.23 -36.45 12.14
CA ALA A 26 -29.96 -35.85 11.73
C ALA A 26 -29.84 -34.37 12.10
N ASP A 27 -30.94 -33.61 12.11
CA ASP A 27 -30.95 -32.21 12.57
C ASP A 27 -30.74 -32.12 14.09
N MET A 28 -31.41 -32.96 14.88
CA MET A 28 -31.25 -32.99 16.34
C MET A 28 -29.82 -33.37 16.76
N LEU A 29 -29.21 -34.35 16.11
CA LEU A 29 -27.81 -34.70 16.35
C LEU A 29 -26.86 -33.55 15.95
N ARG A 30 -27.14 -32.84 14.85
CA ARG A 30 -26.36 -31.65 14.44
C ARG A 30 -26.49 -30.48 15.43
N ARG A 31 -27.64 -30.33 16.09
CA ARG A 31 -27.88 -29.33 17.13
C ARG A 31 -27.29 -29.69 18.51
N GLY A 32 -26.64 -30.86 18.63
CA GLY A 32 -25.85 -31.23 19.80
C GLY A 32 -26.48 -32.27 20.72
N ALA A 33 -27.52 -33.00 20.28
CA ALA A 33 -27.96 -34.22 20.96
C ALA A 33 -26.91 -35.33 20.80
N ASP A 34 -26.66 -36.12 21.87
CA ASP A 34 -25.71 -37.24 21.83
C ASP A 34 -26.32 -38.52 21.28
N ASP A 35 -27.64 -38.70 21.43
CA ASP A 35 -28.43 -39.75 20.81
C ASP A 35 -29.90 -39.30 20.67
N CYS A 36 -30.61 -39.90 19.72
CA CYS A 36 -32.04 -39.72 19.53
C CYS A 36 -32.75 -41.04 19.84
N LEU A 37 -33.53 -41.06 20.93
CA LEU A 37 -34.18 -42.27 21.43
C LEU A 37 -35.51 -42.50 20.71
N PRO A 38 -35.79 -43.75 20.27
CA PRO A 38 -37.10 -44.09 19.73
C PRO A 38 -38.17 -44.03 20.83
N SER A 39 -39.39 -43.68 20.43
CA SER A 39 -40.57 -43.78 21.29
C SER A 39 -40.74 -45.24 21.75
N GLY A 40 -40.64 -45.49 23.06
CA GLY A 40 -40.71 -46.85 23.65
C GLY A 40 -39.37 -47.58 23.80
N CYS A 41 -38.23 -46.88 23.83
CA CYS A 41 -36.92 -47.50 24.08
C CYS A 41 -36.90 -48.31 25.39
N ALA A 42 -36.50 -49.58 25.31
CA ALA A 42 -36.47 -50.48 26.46
C ALA A 42 -35.44 -50.01 27.50
N PRO A 43 -35.69 -50.15 28.82
CA PRO A 43 -34.78 -49.67 29.86
C PRO A 43 -33.35 -50.22 29.76
N VAL A 44 -33.21 -51.48 29.33
CA VAL A 44 -31.91 -52.13 29.12
C VAL A 44 -31.17 -51.51 27.93
N GLU A 45 -31.88 -51.22 26.85
CA GLU A 45 -31.32 -50.57 25.66
C GLU A 45 -30.91 -49.12 25.97
N LEU A 46 -31.75 -48.37 26.69
CA LEU A 46 -31.45 -47.02 27.15
C LEU A 46 -30.19 -47.00 28.02
N SER A 47 -30.08 -47.92 28.98
CA SER A 47 -28.91 -48.04 29.85
C SER A 47 -27.64 -48.37 29.07
N ALA A 48 -27.73 -49.29 28.11
CA ALA A 48 -26.61 -49.63 27.24
C ALA A 48 -26.17 -48.45 26.36
N ARG A 49 -27.13 -47.68 25.81
CA ARG A 49 -26.85 -46.47 25.02
C ARG A 49 -26.20 -45.37 25.87
N ILE A 50 -26.69 -45.14 27.09
CA ILE A 50 -26.08 -44.20 28.05
C ILE A 50 -24.65 -44.63 28.39
N ALA A 51 -24.44 -45.89 28.76
CA ALA A 51 -23.13 -46.43 29.08
C ALA A 51 -22.17 -46.32 27.89
N ALA A 52 -22.63 -46.66 26.68
CA ALA A 52 -21.84 -46.54 25.46
C ALA A 52 -21.38 -45.09 25.20
N LYS A 53 -22.18 -44.07 25.57
CA LYS A 53 -21.81 -42.66 25.40
C LYS A 53 -20.92 -42.14 26.53
N LEU A 54 -21.16 -42.56 27.76
CA LEU A 54 -20.32 -42.22 28.92
C LEU A 54 -18.92 -42.82 28.83
N HIS A 55 -18.81 -44.04 28.30
CA HIS A 55 -17.54 -44.75 28.14
C HIS A 55 -16.91 -44.56 26.75
N ARG A 56 -17.56 -43.81 25.85
CA ARG A 56 -16.95 -43.43 24.59
C ARG A 56 -15.81 -42.47 24.92
N VAL A 57 -14.57 -42.92 24.70
CA VAL A 57 -13.43 -42.01 24.71
C VAL A 57 -13.71 -40.94 23.65
N PRO A 58 -13.83 -39.65 24.02
CA PRO A 58 -13.98 -38.60 23.04
C PRO A 58 -12.74 -38.66 22.16
N VAL A 59 -12.92 -38.95 20.86
CA VAL A 59 -11.84 -38.79 19.91
C VAL A 59 -11.61 -37.28 19.82
N PRO A 60 -10.43 -36.77 20.21
CA PRO A 60 -10.10 -35.37 20.04
C PRO A 60 -10.36 -34.97 18.59
N VAL A 61 -10.90 -33.77 18.35
CA VAL A 61 -11.25 -33.32 16.99
C VAL A 61 -9.99 -33.32 16.10
N GLU A 62 -8.84 -33.12 16.71
CA GLU A 62 -7.50 -33.15 16.12
C GLU A 62 -7.11 -34.55 15.59
N GLN A 63 -7.76 -35.62 16.07
CA GLN A 63 -7.56 -36.99 15.61
C GLN A 63 -8.58 -37.42 14.55
N LEU A 64 -9.60 -36.61 14.27
CA LEU A 64 -10.51 -36.87 13.17
C LEU A 64 -9.83 -36.57 11.83
N LEU A 65 -10.12 -37.35 10.79
CA LEU A 65 -9.63 -37.10 9.43
C LEU A 65 -10.00 -35.69 8.96
N ARG A 66 -11.23 -35.27 9.24
CA ARG A 66 -11.75 -33.93 8.96
C ARG A 66 -12.58 -33.42 10.12
N ASP A 67 -12.50 -32.12 10.38
CA ASP A 67 -13.41 -31.46 11.30
C ASP A 67 -14.83 -31.45 10.70
N PRO A 68 -15.84 -32.02 11.39
CA PRO A 68 -17.22 -32.08 10.89
C PRO A 68 -17.88 -30.71 10.63
N ARG A 69 -17.38 -29.64 11.27
CA ARG A 69 -17.94 -28.28 11.11
C ARG A 69 -17.32 -27.53 9.93
N THR A 70 -15.99 -27.57 9.81
CA THR A 70 -15.27 -26.79 8.82
C THR A 70 -14.99 -27.57 7.54
N GLY A 71 -15.04 -28.92 7.59
CA GLY A 71 -14.67 -29.81 6.49
C GLY A 71 -13.15 -29.89 6.23
N LEU A 72 -12.34 -29.18 7.02
CA LEU A 72 -10.88 -29.12 6.92
C LEU A 72 -10.23 -30.40 7.47
N TYR A 73 -9.10 -30.79 6.90
CA TYR A 73 -8.25 -31.84 7.45
C TYR A 73 -7.67 -31.40 8.81
N SER A 74 -7.57 -32.34 9.76
CA SER A 74 -6.75 -32.11 10.96
C SER A 74 -5.27 -31.98 10.59
N GLY A 75 -4.50 -31.28 11.42
CA GLY A 75 -3.07 -31.05 11.20
C GLY A 75 -2.30 -32.32 10.80
N PRO A 76 -2.37 -33.41 11.58
CA PRO A 76 -1.68 -34.66 11.24
C PRO A 76 -2.07 -35.23 9.86
N HIS A 77 -3.37 -35.29 9.56
CA HIS A 77 -3.85 -35.83 8.29
C HIS A 77 -3.53 -34.92 7.10
N PHE A 78 -3.49 -33.61 7.30
CA PHE A 78 -3.02 -32.69 6.26
C PHE A 78 -1.55 -32.94 5.95
N MET A 79 -0.72 -33.16 6.97
CA MET A 79 0.70 -33.45 6.80
C MET A 79 0.92 -34.79 6.07
N ASP A 80 0.11 -35.81 6.35
CA ASP A 80 0.11 -37.06 5.59
C ASP A 80 -0.20 -36.83 4.09
N GLU A 81 -1.17 -35.96 3.79
CA GLU A 81 -1.50 -35.63 2.40
C GLU A 81 -0.41 -34.81 1.71
N LEU A 82 0.26 -33.90 2.43
CA LEU A 82 1.43 -33.18 1.94
C LEU A 82 2.60 -34.14 1.66
N GLU A 83 2.84 -35.11 2.55
CA GLU A 83 3.85 -36.15 2.35
C GLU A 83 3.53 -37.01 1.13
N ARG A 84 2.27 -37.44 0.96
CA ARG A 84 1.82 -38.17 -0.23
C ARG A 84 2.09 -37.38 -1.50
N GLU A 85 1.83 -36.08 -1.49
CA GLU A 85 2.11 -35.22 -2.64
C GLU A 85 3.61 -35.12 -2.90
N LEU A 86 4.43 -34.92 -1.87
CA LEU A 86 5.91 -34.88 -1.94
C LEU A 86 6.57 -36.21 -2.30
N ARG A 87 5.85 -37.34 -2.26
CA ARG A 87 6.33 -38.66 -2.72
C ARG A 87 5.87 -39.04 -4.14
N ARG A 88 5.00 -38.28 -4.79
CA ARG A 88 4.57 -38.55 -6.19
C ARG A 88 5.74 -38.52 -7.19
N PRO A 89 5.79 -39.37 -8.22
CA PRO A 89 6.85 -39.29 -9.23
C PRO A 89 6.91 -37.92 -9.90
N ALA A 90 8.12 -37.37 -10.14
CA ALA A 90 8.30 -36.05 -10.75
C ALA A 90 7.57 -35.91 -12.11
N ALA A 91 7.51 -36.98 -12.90
CA ALA A 91 6.77 -37.02 -14.17
C ALA A 91 5.24 -36.81 -14.02
N ALA A 92 4.69 -37.08 -12.83
CA ALA A 92 3.27 -36.90 -12.51
C ALA A 92 2.98 -35.58 -11.77
N ARG A 93 4.01 -34.84 -11.33
CA ARG A 93 3.88 -33.63 -10.51
C ARG A 93 4.13 -32.38 -11.38
N ARG A 94 3.05 -31.73 -11.82
CA ARG A 94 3.14 -30.44 -12.55
C ARG A 94 3.29 -29.28 -11.56
N GLY A 95 4.39 -29.21 -10.83
CA GLY A 95 4.60 -28.19 -9.79
C GLY A 95 3.82 -28.48 -8.51
N GLY A 96 3.34 -27.42 -7.85
CA GLY A 96 2.60 -27.49 -6.60
C GLY A 96 3.13 -26.52 -5.55
N VAL A 97 2.21 -25.99 -4.74
CA VAL A 97 2.50 -24.99 -3.71
C VAL A 97 1.87 -25.41 -2.39
N LEU A 98 2.64 -25.23 -1.31
CA LEU A 98 2.12 -25.23 0.04
C LEU A 98 2.04 -23.78 0.52
N ALA A 99 0.87 -23.36 0.98
CA ALA A 99 0.65 -22.08 1.62
C ALA A 99 0.12 -22.26 3.05
N VAL A 100 0.51 -21.33 3.91
CA VAL A 100 0.05 -21.20 5.28
C VAL A 100 -0.58 -19.81 5.40
N VAL A 101 -1.75 -19.75 6.00
CA VAL A 101 -2.53 -18.52 6.16
C VAL A 101 -2.72 -18.25 7.65
N GLY A 102 -2.07 -17.20 8.14
CA GLY A 102 -2.31 -16.62 9.46
C GLY A 102 -3.25 -15.42 9.41
N VAL A 103 -3.72 -14.98 10.57
CA VAL A 103 -4.61 -13.81 10.71
C VAL A 103 -3.99 -12.80 11.66
N ALA A 104 -3.72 -11.58 11.18
CA ALA A 104 -2.96 -10.59 11.93
C ALA A 104 -3.67 -10.06 13.18
N GLU A 105 -4.99 -10.20 13.25
CA GLU A 105 -5.84 -9.83 14.39
C GLU A 105 -6.00 -10.97 15.40
N MET A 106 -5.55 -12.20 15.09
CA MET A 106 -5.80 -13.39 15.92
C MET A 106 -5.38 -13.21 17.39
N PRO A 107 -4.18 -12.70 17.73
CA PRO A 107 -3.79 -12.54 19.14
C PRO A 107 -4.70 -11.57 19.91
N ALA A 108 -5.21 -10.54 19.24
CA ALA A 108 -6.12 -9.57 19.86
C ALA A 108 -7.53 -10.15 20.02
N LEU A 109 -7.99 -10.93 19.05
CA LEU A 109 -9.27 -11.63 19.10
C LEU A 109 -9.26 -12.71 20.18
N GLU A 110 -8.21 -13.53 20.26
CA GLU A 110 -8.07 -14.57 21.29
C GLU A 110 -8.04 -13.99 22.70
N LYS A 111 -7.30 -12.90 22.90
CA LYS A 111 -7.28 -12.21 24.20
C LYS A 111 -8.67 -11.72 24.63
N ARG A 112 -9.53 -11.37 23.67
CA ARG A 112 -10.86 -10.78 23.93
C ARG A 112 -11.99 -11.81 23.99
N LEU A 113 -11.95 -12.83 23.13
CA LEU A 113 -13.02 -13.81 22.90
C LEU A 113 -12.64 -15.23 23.36
N GLY A 114 -11.39 -15.44 23.78
CA GLY A 114 -10.86 -16.71 24.23
C GLY A 114 -10.45 -17.64 23.07
N PRO A 115 -9.93 -18.85 23.40
CA PRO A 115 -9.34 -19.77 22.42
C PRO A 115 -10.33 -20.31 21.37
N ARG A 116 -11.64 -20.22 21.59
CA ARG A 116 -12.66 -20.71 20.63
C ARG A 116 -12.67 -19.92 19.32
N VAL A 117 -12.19 -18.68 19.34
CA VAL A 117 -12.20 -17.78 18.19
C VAL A 117 -11.42 -18.33 17.01
N HIS A 118 -10.36 -19.07 17.29
CA HIS A 118 -9.52 -19.80 16.34
C HIS A 118 -10.34 -20.67 15.38
N ARG A 119 -11.25 -21.48 15.93
CA ARG A 119 -12.09 -22.38 15.15
C ARG A 119 -13.18 -21.64 14.36
N GLU A 120 -13.76 -20.59 14.92
CA GLU A 120 -14.75 -19.77 14.20
C GLU A 120 -14.11 -19.04 13.02
N VAL A 121 -12.93 -18.45 13.22
CA VAL A 121 -12.18 -17.80 12.14
C VAL A 121 -11.81 -18.82 11.05
N ALA A 122 -11.35 -20.03 11.43
CA ALA A 122 -11.06 -21.10 10.48
C ALA A 122 -12.29 -21.47 9.63
N GLU A 123 -13.46 -21.60 10.27
CA GLU A 123 -14.73 -21.88 9.58
C GLU A 123 -15.06 -20.78 8.55
N ARG A 124 -14.88 -19.50 8.94
CA ARG A 124 -15.12 -18.38 8.03
C ARG A 124 -14.14 -18.32 6.87
N LEU A 125 -12.86 -18.57 7.10
CA LEU A 125 -11.86 -18.63 6.04
C LEU A 125 -12.16 -19.78 5.07
N ALA A 126 -12.53 -20.97 5.57
CA ALA A 126 -12.92 -22.11 4.75
C ALA A 126 -14.14 -21.80 3.87
N GLN A 127 -15.14 -21.09 4.41
CA GLN A 127 -16.31 -20.62 3.64
C GLN A 127 -15.92 -19.70 2.48
N VAL A 128 -14.95 -18.79 2.69
CA VAL A 128 -14.46 -17.90 1.62
C VAL A 128 -13.76 -18.72 0.54
N VAL A 129 -12.91 -19.68 0.91
CA VAL A 129 -12.25 -20.56 -0.07
C VAL A 129 -13.28 -21.31 -0.91
N ALA A 130 -14.33 -21.84 -0.29
CA ALA A 130 -15.41 -22.54 -0.99
C ALA A 130 -16.24 -21.63 -1.93
N GLY A 131 -16.37 -20.34 -1.61
CA GLY A 131 -17.16 -19.36 -2.37
C GLY A 131 -16.42 -18.62 -3.49
N THR A 132 -15.08 -18.59 -3.47
CA THR A 132 -14.25 -17.80 -4.42
C THR A 132 -14.09 -18.40 -5.83
N ALA A 133 -15.11 -19.06 -6.39
CA ALA A 133 -15.03 -19.68 -7.72
C ALA A 133 -15.63 -18.79 -8.84
N PRO A 134 -14.82 -18.09 -9.65
CA PRO A 134 -15.17 -17.77 -11.02
C PRO A 134 -14.54 -18.82 -11.94
N ALA A 135 -15.38 -19.43 -12.81
CA ALA A 135 -15.00 -20.21 -14.00
C ALA A 135 -13.57 -20.82 -14.02
N GLY A 136 -13.35 -21.90 -13.26
CA GLY A 136 -12.31 -22.89 -13.54
C GLY A 136 -10.93 -22.76 -12.87
N GLY A 137 -10.74 -21.90 -11.87
CA GLY A 137 -9.43 -21.81 -11.18
C GLY A 137 -9.40 -20.98 -9.90
N GLY A 138 -10.31 -21.23 -8.96
CA GLY A 138 -10.16 -20.69 -7.58
C GLY A 138 -9.32 -21.61 -6.70
N LEU A 139 -8.97 -21.18 -5.48
CA LEU A 139 -8.43 -22.02 -4.38
C LEU A 139 -9.35 -23.17 -3.90
N GLY A 140 -10.42 -23.42 -4.65
CA GLY A 140 -11.39 -24.50 -4.50
C GLY A 140 -11.63 -25.22 -5.82
N GLY A 141 -10.63 -25.23 -6.73
CA GLY A 141 -10.60 -26.21 -7.81
C GLY A 141 -10.54 -27.62 -7.22
N VAL A 142 -11.01 -28.62 -7.97
CA VAL A 142 -11.31 -30.02 -7.59
C VAL A 142 -10.17 -30.80 -6.84
N CYS A 143 -9.01 -30.21 -6.58
CA CYS A 143 -7.83 -30.84 -5.98
C CYS A 143 -7.17 -30.11 -4.79
N ASP A 144 -7.66 -28.96 -4.34
CA ASP A 144 -7.04 -28.26 -3.21
C ASP A 144 -7.36 -28.96 -1.89
N ARG A 145 -6.32 -29.25 -1.09
CA ARG A 145 -6.50 -29.83 0.24
C ARG A 145 -6.33 -28.71 1.26
N LEU A 146 -7.33 -28.56 2.12
CA LEU A 146 -7.36 -27.52 3.14
C LEU A 146 -7.28 -28.17 4.52
N GLY A 147 -6.35 -27.71 5.34
CA GLY A 147 -6.16 -28.19 6.70
C GLY A 147 -6.05 -27.05 7.68
N TRP A 148 -5.94 -27.41 8.94
CA TRP A 148 -5.77 -26.50 10.05
C TRP A 148 -4.64 -27.04 10.94
N ASP A 149 -3.76 -26.17 11.43
CA ASP A 149 -2.75 -26.54 12.43
C ASP A 149 -3.11 -26.07 13.84
N ASP A 150 -2.42 -26.63 14.84
CA ASP A 150 -2.67 -26.34 16.25
C ASP A 150 -2.38 -24.87 16.64
N ASP A 151 -1.59 -24.15 15.83
CA ASP A 151 -1.26 -22.73 16.00
C ASP A 151 -2.35 -21.80 15.42
N GLY A 152 -3.35 -22.40 14.78
CA GLY A 152 -4.51 -21.74 14.23
C GLY A 152 -4.35 -21.12 12.86
N HIS A 153 -3.44 -21.68 12.07
CA HIS A 153 -3.29 -21.35 10.67
C HIS A 153 -4.15 -22.25 9.78
N LEU A 154 -4.68 -21.66 8.71
CA LEU A 154 -5.24 -22.42 7.60
C LEU A 154 -4.09 -22.89 6.69
N LEU A 155 -3.99 -24.20 6.51
CA LEU A 155 -3.03 -24.84 5.62
C LEU A 155 -3.69 -25.07 4.26
N VAL A 156 -3.00 -24.71 3.18
CA VAL A 156 -3.51 -24.82 1.82
C VAL A 156 -2.48 -25.54 0.97
N LEU A 157 -2.84 -26.73 0.49
CA LEU A 157 -2.05 -27.47 -0.48
C LEU A 157 -2.70 -27.32 -1.85
N MET A 158 -1.92 -26.82 -2.83
CA MET A 158 -2.33 -26.60 -4.22
C MET A 158 -1.52 -27.50 -5.17
N PRO A 159 -1.90 -28.79 -5.34
CA PRO A 159 -1.18 -29.72 -6.20
C PRO A 159 -1.30 -29.33 -7.67
N GLY A 160 -0.20 -29.42 -8.43
CA GLY A 160 -0.25 -29.22 -9.88
C GLY A 160 -0.40 -27.77 -10.36
N VAL A 161 -0.33 -26.81 -9.44
CA VAL A 161 -0.39 -25.37 -9.74
C VAL A 161 1.03 -24.80 -9.79
N ASP A 162 1.32 -23.99 -10.82
CA ASP A 162 2.59 -23.28 -10.91
C ASP A 162 2.66 -22.10 -9.91
N GLU A 163 3.88 -21.65 -9.63
CA GLU A 163 4.12 -20.63 -8.60
C GLU A 163 3.39 -19.31 -8.89
N GLU A 164 3.32 -18.88 -10.15
CA GLU A 164 2.75 -17.59 -10.52
C GLU A 164 1.22 -17.62 -10.45
N SER A 165 0.59 -18.70 -10.92
CA SER A 165 -0.86 -18.92 -10.77
C SER A 165 -1.24 -19.00 -9.29
N ALA A 166 -0.53 -19.80 -8.50
CA ALA A 166 -0.79 -19.91 -7.05
C ALA A 166 -0.67 -18.56 -6.35
N ARG A 167 0.35 -17.76 -6.70
CA ARG A 167 0.53 -16.41 -6.14
C ARG A 167 -0.65 -15.48 -6.48
N GLN A 168 -1.22 -15.60 -7.68
CA GLN A 168 -2.39 -14.81 -8.10
C GLN A 168 -3.64 -15.24 -7.33
N ASP A 169 -3.88 -16.54 -7.21
CA ASP A 169 -5.05 -17.09 -6.52
C ASP A 169 -5.02 -16.78 -5.02
N LEU A 170 -3.87 -16.96 -4.37
CA LEU A 170 -3.65 -16.58 -2.97
C LEU A 170 -3.86 -15.08 -2.74
N ALA A 171 -3.43 -14.23 -3.68
CA ALA A 171 -3.67 -12.79 -3.59
C ALA A 171 -5.16 -12.44 -3.75
N ALA A 172 -5.87 -13.13 -4.64
CA ALA A 172 -7.32 -12.95 -4.80
C ALA A 172 -8.09 -13.37 -3.55
N PHE A 173 -7.72 -14.50 -2.94
CA PHE A 173 -8.28 -14.94 -1.67
C PHE A 173 -7.98 -13.94 -0.54
N ALA A 174 -6.75 -13.46 -0.43
CA ALA A 174 -6.39 -12.47 0.57
C ALA A 174 -7.26 -11.19 0.45
N ALA A 175 -7.46 -10.72 -0.77
CA ALA A 175 -8.33 -9.57 -1.05
C ALA A 175 -9.81 -9.84 -0.74
N SER A 176 -10.30 -11.05 -1.03
CA SER A 176 -11.67 -11.47 -0.73
C SER A 176 -11.94 -11.50 0.78
N VAL A 177 -11.05 -12.10 1.56
CA VAL A 177 -11.14 -12.12 3.03
C VAL A 177 -11.07 -10.70 3.59
N ALA A 178 -10.12 -9.87 3.15
CA ALA A 178 -9.97 -8.51 3.66
C ALA A 178 -11.15 -7.58 3.29
N GLY A 179 -11.83 -7.86 2.17
CA GLY A 179 -13.03 -7.16 1.74
C GLY A 179 -14.30 -7.61 2.45
N THR A 180 -14.29 -8.76 3.14
CA THR A 180 -15.45 -9.35 3.80
C THR A 180 -15.52 -8.91 5.27
N ARG A 181 -16.73 -8.55 5.72
CA ARG A 181 -17.01 -8.40 7.15
C ARG A 181 -17.48 -9.74 7.69
N PHE A 182 -16.78 -10.27 8.68
CA PHE A 182 -17.15 -11.52 9.33
C PHE A 182 -17.86 -11.25 10.64
N VAL A 183 -18.83 -12.09 10.97
CA VAL A 183 -19.38 -12.15 12.32
C VAL A 183 -18.67 -13.28 13.07
N VAL A 184 -17.94 -12.91 14.12
CA VAL A 184 -17.19 -13.82 15.00
C VAL A 184 -17.58 -13.49 16.44
N ALA A 185 -18.10 -14.47 17.18
CA ALA A 185 -18.70 -14.26 18.51
C ALA A 185 -19.65 -13.04 18.56
N ASP A 186 -20.55 -12.91 17.58
CA ASP A 186 -21.52 -11.80 17.41
C ASP A 186 -20.90 -10.40 17.17
N GLU A 187 -19.58 -10.31 16.98
CA GLU A 187 -18.89 -9.07 16.63
C GLU A 187 -18.56 -9.01 15.14
N ASN A 188 -18.76 -7.84 14.53
CA ASN A 188 -18.31 -7.57 13.16
C ASN A 188 -16.80 -7.32 13.15
N VAL A 189 -16.05 -8.20 12.50
CA VAL A 189 -14.58 -8.12 12.38
C VAL A 189 -14.13 -8.10 10.92
N ARG A 190 -13.06 -7.37 10.66
CA ARG A 190 -12.30 -7.47 9.41
C ARG A 190 -10.99 -8.18 9.69
N LEU A 191 -10.68 -9.17 8.87
CA LEU A 191 -9.50 -10.00 9.04
C LEU A 191 -8.43 -9.62 8.01
N THR A 192 -7.18 -9.61 8.43
CA THR A 192 -6.01 -9.48 7.56
C THR A 192 -5.36 -10.86 7.41
N PRO A 193 -5.64 -11.60 6.32
CA PRO A 193 -4.92 -12.83 6.04
C PRO A 193 -3.47 -12.50 5.68
N ALA A 194 -2.55 -13.16 6.36
CA ALA A 194 -1.13 -13.15 6.07
C ALA A 194 -0.78 -14.51 5.47
N ILE A 195 -0.29 -14.51 4.24
CA ILE A 195 -0.09 -15.74 3.48
C ILE A 195 1.40 -15.92 3.21
N GLY A 196 1.99 -16.98 3.75
CA GLY A 196 3.32 -17.45 3.37
C GLY A 196 3.20 -18.70 2.50
N PHE A 197 4.02 -18.82 1.46
CA PHE A 197 3.99 -20.00 0.60
C PHE A 197 5.37 -20.45 0.13
N THR A 198 5.49 -21.72 -0.23
CA THR A 198 6.70 -22.30 -0.80
C THR A 198 6.36 -23.27 -1.94
N PRO A 199 7.12 -23.27 -3.05
CA PRO A 199 6.97 -24.29 -4.07
C PRO A 199 7.43 -25.65 -3.53
N LEU A 200 6.67 -26.71 -3.84
CA LEU A 200 6.97 -28.07 -3.38
C LEU A 200 8.21 -28.66 -4.07
N THR A 201 8.54 -28.18 -5.27
CA THR A 201 9.74 -28.59 -6.03
C THR A 201 11.05 -28.30 -5.30
N ALA A 202 11.05 -27.39 -4.32
CA ALA A 202 12.22 -27.09 -3.51
C ALA A 202 12.58 -28.17 -2.48
N TYR A 203 11.72 -29.19 -2.28
CA TYR A 203 11.88 -30.19 -1.21
C TYR A 203 11.97 -31.63 -1.72
N GLU A 204 12.24 -31.83 -3.01
CA GLU A 204 12.28 -33.15 -3.66
C GLU A 204 13.37 -34.08 -3.08
N ASP A 205 14.55 -33.54 -2.73
CA ASP A 205 15.73 -34.35 -2.43
C ASP A 205 16.17 -34.39 -0.95
N SER A 206 15.62 -33.54 -0.06
CA SER A 206 16.22 -33.39 1.29
C SER A 206 15.35 -32.75 2.39
N GLY A 207 14.08 -32.41 2.13
CA GLY A 207 13.29 -31.59 3.05
C GLY A 207 12.23 -32.30 3.90
N GLY A 208 11.59 -33.34 3.35
CA GLY A 208 10.36 -33.87 3.94
C GLY A 208 9.22 -32.84 4.03
N HIS A 209 8.04 -33.29 4.43
CA HIS A 209 6.86 -32.45 4.58
C HIS A 209 7.02 -31.39 5.70
N GLU A 210 7.78 -31.70 6.75
CA GLU A 210 8.06 -30.77 7.86
C GLU A 210 8.88 -29.56 7.44
N ALA A 211 9.89 -29.70 6.57
CA ALA A 211 10.67 -28.54 6.11
C ALA A 211 9.82 -27.62 5.23
N ALA A 212 8.98 -28.18 4.35
CA ALA A 212 8.06 -27.41 3.53
C ALA A 212 7.09 -26.59 4.39
N ALA A 213 6.47 -27.24 5.39
CA ALA A 213 5.55 -26.57 6.31
C ALA A 213 6.25 -25.46 7.12
N ARG A 214 7.45 -25.72 7.62
CA ARG A 214 8.26 -24.73 8.35
C ARG A 214 8.58 -23.50 7.50
N SER A 215 9.02 -23.70 6.26
CA SER A 215 9.31 -22.61 5.34
C SER A 215 8.06 -21.78 5.01
N ALA A 216 6.91 -22.42 4.79
CA ALA A 216 5.65 -21.70 4.57
C ALA A 216 5.23 -20.90 5.82
N ARG A 217 5.45 -21.41 7.03
CA ARG A 217 5.23 -20.68 8.30
C ARG A 217 6.18 -19.49 8.47
N GLU A 218 7.48 -19.66 8.22
CA GLU A 218 8.46 -18.57 8.26
C GLU A 218 8.10 -17.43 7.28
N ALA A 219 7.60 -17.79 6.09
CA ALA A 219 7.10 -16.82 5.13
C ALA A 219 5.79 -16.14 5.60
N THR A 220 4.96 -16.86 6.35
CA THR A 220 3.72 -16.33 6.95
C THR A 220 4.03 -15.30 8.03
N ASP A 221 5.06 -15.54 8.85
CA ASP A 221 5.53 -14.59 9.85
C ASP A 221 6.00 -13.27 9.20
N GLU A 222 6.64 -13.33 8.04
CA GLU A 222 6.97 -12.15 7.25
C GLU A 222 5.72 -11.45 6.68
N ALA A 223 4.76 -12.22 6.16
CA ALA A 223 3.49 -11.66 5.71
C ALA A 223 2.71 -10.95 6.84
N LEU A 224 2.73 -11.53 8.06
CA LEU A 224 2.12 -10.96 9.27
C LEU A 224 2.77 -9.62 9.66
N ARG A 225 4.09 -9.47 9.44
CA ARG A 225 4.78 -8.20 9.65
C ARG A 225 4.32 -7.14 8.67
N HIS A 226 4.15 -7.47 7.39
CA HIS A 226 3.77 -6.49 6.37
C HIS A 226 2.31 -6.02 6.46
N ARG A 227 1.38 -6.92 6.82
CA ARG A 227 -0.07 -6.64 6.91
C ARG A 227 -0.67 -6.07 5.60
N ASP A 228 -0.11 -6.45 4.45
CA ASP A 228 -0.38 -5.79 3.16
C ASP A 228 -1.07 -6.71 2.13
N LEU A 229 -1.57 -7.87 2.57
CA LEU A 229 -2.29 -8.90 1.80
C LEU A 229 -1.47 -9.57 0.69
N ARG A 230 -0.17 -9.26 0.56
CA ARG A 230 0.65 -9.90 -0.46
C ARG A 230 1.11 -11.28 0.02
N PRO A 231 0.86 -12.35 -0.77
CA PRO A 231 1.48 -13.64 -0.49
C PRO A 231 3.00 -13.53 -0.54
N VAL A 232 3.66 -14.00 0.51
CA VAL A 232 5.11 -13.98 0.65
C VAL A 232 5.66 -15.35 0.29
N ARG A 233 6.51 -15.39 -0.74
CA ARG A 233 7.28 -16.59 -1.09
C ARG A 233 8.42 -16.77 -0.10
N TRP A 234 8.58 -17.97 0.44
CA TRP A 234 9.72 -18.28 1.29
C TRP A 234 11.06 -18.04 0.59
N GLN A 235 12.03 -17.58 1.38
CA GLN A 235 13.41 -17.36 0.97
C GLN A 235 14.35 -17.84 2.07
N PRO A 236 15.55 -18.37 1.75
CA PRO A 236 16.47 -18.92 2.74
C PRO A 236 16.87 -17.99 3.89
N TRP A 237 16.84 -16.67 3.67
CA TRP A 237 17.19 -15.68 4.69
C TRP A 237 16.13 -15.54 5.81
N MET A 238 14.89 -16.00 5.57
CA MET A 238 13.79 -15.92 6.54
C MET A 238 13.98 -16.87 7.73
N ARG A 239 14.83 -17.90 7.57
CA ARG A 239 15.19 -18.86 8.62
C ARG A 239 16.01 -18.26 9.76
N ALA A 240 16.64 -17.09 9.55
CA ALA A 240 17.43 -16.42 10.58
C ALA A 240 16.51 -15.80 11.63
N LYS A 241 16.68 -16.17 12.92
CA LYS A 241 15.89 -15.60 14.02
C LYS A 241 16.02 -14.07 14.03
N PRO A 242 14.95 -13.30 14.31
CA PRO A 242 15.02 -11.84 14.39
C PRO A 242 15.96 -11.29 15.47
N GLN A 243 16.41 -12.13 16.41
CA GLN A 243 17.39 -11.78 17.45
C GLN A 243 18.85 -11.87 16.97
N ASP A 244 19.11 -12.57 15.86
CA ASP A 244 20.39 -12.48 15.17
C ASP A 244 20.37 -11.24 14.28
N GLY A 245 20.58 -10.08 14.91
CA GLY A 245 20.89 -8.83 14.19
C GLY A 245 21.94 -9.09 13.10
N PRO A 246 21.94 -8.30 12.02
CA PRO A 246 22.39 -8.70 10.68
C PRO A 246 23.86 -9.15 10.65
N ARG A 247 24.13 -10.41 10.99
CA ARG A 247 25.48 -11.00 10.97
C ARG A 247 25.80 -11.61 9.62
N HIS A 248 24.81 -12.09 8.86
CA HIS A 248 25.00 -12.52 7.47
C HIS A 248 25.06 -11.38 6.45
N ALA A 249 24.68 -10.15 6.84
CA ALA A 249 25.00 -8.96 6.04
C ALA A 249 26.48 -8.56 6.17
N ARG A 250 27.19 -8.93 7.26
CA ARG A 250 28.55 -8.45 7.53
C ARG A 250 29.64 -9.06 6.65
N ALA A 251 29.46 -10.28 6.13
CA ALA A 251 30.42 -10.87 5.19
C ALA A 251 30.30 -10.28 3.76
N ARG A 252 29.12 -9.75 3.38
CA ARG A 252 28.93 -8.91 2.17
C ARG A 252 29.11 -7.41 2.44
N ALA A 253 29.15 -6.99 3.70
CA ALA A 253 29.26 -5.59 4.09
C ALA A 253 30.62 -4.99 3.75
N GLY A 254 31.73 -5.73 3.73
CA GLY A 254 33.04 -5.15 3.41
C GLY A 254 33.09 -4.46 2.03
N LEU A 255 32.47 -5.06 1.01
CA LEU A 255 32.27 -4.43 -0.31
C LEU A 255 31.01 -3.55 -0.36
N GLY A 256 29.94 -3.90 0.36
CA GLY A 256 28.69 -3.15 0.39
C GLY A 256 28.77 -1.79 1.08
N THR A 257 29.59 -1.63 2.12
CA THR A 257 29.81 -0.36 2.85
C THR A 257 30.74 0.56 2.10
N LEU A 258 31.78 0.02 1.45
CA LEU A 258 32.63 0.76 0.51
C LEU A 258 31.83 1.22 -0.70
N ARG A 259 31.00 0.33 -1.29
CA ARG A 259 30.09 0.68 -2.38
C ARG A 259 29.08 1.75 -1.93
N ALA A 260 28.38 1.58 -0.80
CA ALA A 260 27.42 2.55 -0.29
C ALA A 260 28.05 3.90 0.13
N ALA A 261 29.33 3.92 0.53
CA ALA A 261 30.08 5.14 0.82
C ALA A 261 30.58 5.83 -0.47
N LEU A 262 30.95 5.06 -1.49
CA LEU A 262 31.40 5.54 -2.79
C LEU A 262 30.24 5.90 -3.73
N THR A 263 29.07 5.27 -3.62
CA THR A 263 27.89 5.55 -4.47
C THR A 263 27.51 7.03 -4.48
N PRO A 264 27.38 7.76 -3.34
CA PRO A 264 27.03 9.17 -3.39
C PRO A 264 28.12 10.06 -4.02
N LEU A 265 29.39 9.65 -3.96
CA LEU A 265 30.53 10.37 -4.56
C LEU A 265 30.67 10.07 -6.06
N LEU A 266 30.40 8.83 -6.48
CA LEU A 266 30.49 8.37 -7.86
C LEU A 266 29.19 8.63 -8.65
N SER A 267 28.04 8.77 -7.98
CA SER A 267 26.73 8.91 -8.64
C SER A 267 26.63 10.14 -9.56
N PRO A 268 27.13 11.34 -9.19
CA PRO A 268 27.12 12.49 -10.10
C PRO A 268 28.02 12.27 -11.33
N VAL A 269 29.19 11.66 -11.14
CA VAL A 269 30.13 11.34 -12.23
C VAL A 269 29.51 10.31 -13.16
N LEU A 270 28.92 9.24 -12.61
CA LEU A 270 28.24 8.21 -13.37
C LEU A 270 27.03 8.77 -14.14
N MET A 271 26.27 9.69 -13.53
CA MET A 271 25.17 10.37 -14.21
C MET A 271 25.65 11.21 -15.40
N LEU A 272 26.72 11.99 -15.24
CA LEU A 272 27.30 12.78 -16.33
C LEU A 272 27.91 11.87 -17.41
N LEU A 273 28.56 10.78 -17.02
CA LEU A 273 29.12 9.81 -17.95
C LEU A 273 28.02 9.12 -18.76
N LEU A 274 26.97 8.61 -18.12
CA LEU A 274 25.86 7.93 -18.82
C LEU A 274 24.98 8.90 -19.61
N GLY A 275 24.76 10.11 -19.10
CA GLY A 275 23.84 11.07 -19.69
C GLY A 275 24.47 12.04 -20.70
N VAL A 276 25.79 12.23 -20.67
CA VAL A 276 26.51 13.16 -21.54
C VAL A 276 27.68 12.46 -22.23
N GLY A 277 28.60 11.85 -21.47
CA GLY A 277 29.84 11.28 -22.02
C GLY A 277 29.60 10.17 -23.04
N VAL A 278 28.83 9.14 -22.67
CA VAL A 278 28.49 8.00 -23.53
C VAL A 278 27.69 8.46 -24.76
N PRO A 279 26.60 9.24 -24.64
CA PRO A 279 25.89 9.77 -25.81
C PRO A 279 26.78 10.59 -26.75
N PHE A 280 27.62 11.49 -26.23
CA PHE A 280 28.54 12.28 -27.04
C PHE A 280 29.50 11.39 -27.84
N LEU A 281 30.14 10.41 -27.19
CA LEU A 281 31.03 9.46 -27.86
C LEU A 281 30.30 8.62 -28.91
N LEU A 282 29.06 8.21 -28.65
CA LEU A 282 28.24 7.48 -29.61
C LEU A 282 27.90 8.36 -30.84
N TYR A 283 27.55 9.63 -30.63
CA TYR A 283 27.30 10.57 -31.73
C TYR A 283 28.56 10.78 -32.57
N GLN A 284 29.71 10.97 -31.92
CA GLN A 284 30.99 11.13 -32.61
C GLN A 284 31.35 9.86 -33.41
N GLN A 285 31.28 8.67 -32.80
CA GLN A 285 31.62 7.42 -33.49
C GLN A 285 30.67 7.10 -34.65
N ALA A 286 29.36 7.36 -34.49
CA ALA A 286 28.39 7.17 -35.56
C ALA A 286 28.66 8.10 -36.75
N TYR A 287 29.06 9.35 -36.47
CA TYR A 287 29.45 10.30 -37.51
C TYR A 287 30.75 9.87 -38.20
N ASP A 288 31.82 9.62 -37.43
CA ASP A 288 33.16 9.33 -37.95
C ASP A 288 33.25 7.99 -38.68
N ARG A 289 32.59 6.93 -38.15
CA ARG A 289 32.73 5.56 -38.69
C ARG A 289 31.61 5.16 -39.63
N LEU A 290 30.39 5.66 -39.41
CA LEU A 290 29.20 5.26 -40.18
C LEU A 290 28.70 6.37 -41.11
N GLY A 291 29.22 7.61 -40.98
CA GLY A 291 28.72 8.76 -41.73
C GLY A 291 27.31 9.19 -41.35
N VAL A 292 26.78 8.74 -40.21
CA VAL A 292 25.40 9.02 -39.76
C VAL A 292 25.39 10.08 -38.66
N ASP A 293 24.69 11.18 -38.91
CA ASP A 293 24.51 12.27 -37.93
C ASP A 293 23.40 11.95 -36.92
N VAL A 294 23.69 11.05 -35.98
CA VAL A 294 22.76 10.65 -34.91
C VAL A 294 22.39 11.83 -34.00
N ALA A 295 23.30 12.80 -33.84
CA ALA A 295 23.07 13.99 -33.02
C ALA A 295 21.97 14.88 -33.60
N ALA A 296 21.85 14.99 -34.93
CA ALA A 296 20.75 15.72 -35.57
C ALA A 296 19.38 15.09 -35.30
N TYR A 297 19.28 13.75 -35.28
CA TYR A 297 18.03 13.08 -34.89
C TYR A 297 17.73 13.27 -33.40
N ALA A 298 18.74 13.09 -32.55
CA ALA A 298 18.60 13.31 -31.10
C ALA A 298 18.17 14.75 -30.79
N TYR A 299 18.70 15.74 -31.52
CA TYR A 299 18.30 17.14 -31.43
C TYR A 299 16.79 17.32 -31.65
N TRP A 300 16.23 16.77 -32.72
CA TRP A 300 14.80 16.90 -32.99
C TRP A 300 13.93 16.17 -31.97
N VAL A 301 14.39 15.03 -31.44
CA VAL A 301 13.72 14.31 -30.35
C VAL A 301 13.69 15.16 -29.08
N VAL A 302 14.81 15.83 -28.74
CA VAL A 302 14.88 16.74 -27.59
C VAL A 302 13.95 17.93 -27.77
N VAL A 303 13.98 18.60 -28.93
CA VAL A 303 13.10 19.74 -29.24
C VAL A 303 11.63 19.32 -29.15
N ALA A 304 11.25 18.22 -29.80
CA ALA A 304 9.88 17.71 -29.75
C ALA A 304 9.44 17.38 -28.32
N GLY A 305 10.31 16.79 -27.50
CA GLY A 305 10.00 16.50 -26.11
C GLY A 305 9.89 17.73 -25.21
N LEU A 306 10.71 18.76 -25.44
CA LEU A 306 10.58 20.04 -24.74
C LEU A 306 9.23 20.70 -25.06
N VAL A 307 8.88 20.78 -26.35
CA VAL A 307 7.59 21.30 -26.81
C VAL A 307 6.43 20.48 -26.24
N ALA A 308 6.50 19.14 -26.31
CA ALA A 308 5.49 18.27 -25.74
C ALA A 308 5.32 18.47 -24.23
N SER A 309 6.42 18.60 -23.48
CA SER A 309 6.37 18.87 -22.04
C SER A 309 5.71 20.21 -21.73
N ALA A 310 6.08 21.26 -22.47
CA ALA A 310 5.49 22.59 -22.34
C ALA A 310 3.97 22.54 -22.60
N LEU A 311 3.56 21.89 -23.69
CA LEU A 311 2.15 21.71 -24.04
C LEU A 311 1.38 20.94 -22.96
N LEU A 312 1.92 19.83 -22.45
CA LEU A 312 1.28 19.05 -21.40
C LEU A 312 1.06 19.87 -20.12
N ILE A 313 2.06 20.67 -19.71
CA ILE A 313 1.95 21.57 -18.54
C ILE A 313 0.86 22.62 -18.78
N VAL A 314 0.85 23.27 -19.95
CA VAL A 314 -0.15 24.30 -20.28
C VAL A 314 -1.55 23.70 -20.36
N LEU A 315 -1.70 22.51 -20.94
CA LEU A 315 -2.99 21.80 -21.00
C LEU A 315 -3.50 21.48 -19.59
N GLU A 316 -2.66 20.92 -18.71
CA GLU A 316 -3.05 20.71 -17.31
C GLU A 316 -3.52 22.02 -16.65
N CYS A 317 -2.82 23.14 -16.90
CA CYS A 317 -3.23 24.44 -16.38
C CYS A 317 -4.61 24.87 -16.89
N LEU A 318 -4.85 24.79 -18.20
CA LEU A 318 -6.13 25.17 -18.82
C LEU A 318 -7.27 24.31 -18.30
N PHE A 319 -7.10 22.99 -18.26
CA PHE A 319 -8.11 22.06 -17.78
C PHE A 319 -8.37 22.16 -16.27
N ALA A 320 -7.46 22.75 -15.49
CA ALA A 320 -7.69 23.00 -14.07
C ALA A 320 -8.77 24.07 -13.83
N LEU A 321 -9.01 24.97 -14.79
CA LEU A 321 -10.10 25.96 -14.71
C LEU A 321 -11.47 25.29 -14.79
N ASP A 322 -11.56 24.23 -15.59
CA ASP A 322 -12.78 23.45 -15.84
C ASP A 322 -12.83 22.17 -15.00
N ALA A 323 -12.07 22.12 -13.90
CA ALA A 323 -12.11 20.99 -12.99
C ALA A 323 -13.51 20.84 -12.37
N PRO A 324 -14.06 19.62 -12.27
CA PRO A 324 -15.39 19.40 -11.72
C PRO A 324 -15.55 20.04 -10.34
N ALA A 325 -16.64 20.78 -10.13
CA ALA A 325 -16.96 21.32 -8.83
C ALA A 325 -17.42 20.21 -7.89
N ARG A 326 -17.16 20.37 -6.58
CA ARG A 326 -17.73 19.52 -5.55
C ARG A 326 -19.26 19.55 -5.66
N PRO A 327 -19.94 18.38 -5.57
CA PRO A 327 -21.40 18.34 -5.50
C PRO A 327 -21.91 19.22 -4.37
N ALA A 328 -22.96 20.01 -4.63
CA ALA A 328 -23.49 20.96 -3.65
C ALA A 328 -24.21 20.28 -2.47
N VAL A 329 -24.67 19.04 -2.67
CA VAL A 329 -25.44 18.27 -1.69
C VAL A 329 -24.95 16.81 -1.71
N ALA A 330 -24.81 16.22 -0.54
CA ALA A 330 -24.61 14.79 -0.40
C ALA A 330 -25.81 14.02 -0.97
N ALA A 331 -25.56 12.99 -1.77
CA ALA A 331 -26.64 12.18 -2.35
C ALA A 331 -27.23 11.16 -1.35
N GLN A 332 -26.61 11.02 -0.17
CA GLN A 332 -26.97 10.05 0.87
C GLN A 332 -26.76 10.69 2.26
N PRO A 333 -27.47 10.24 3.31
CA PRO A 333 -27.23 10.67 4.69
C PRO A 333 -25.76 10.50 5.09
N TYR A 334 -25.28 11.33 6.00
CA TYR A 334 -23.89 11.27 6.48
C TYR A 334 -23.67 10.02 7.34
N PRO A 335 -22.91 9.00 6.87
CA PRO A 335 -22.65 7.79 7.64
C PRO A 335 -21.57 8.04 8.69
N PRO A 336 -21.32 7.11 9.62
CA PRO A 336 -20.13 7.16 10.45
C PRO A 336 -18.84 7.28 9.61
N ALA A 337 -17.87 8.04 10.10
CA ALA A 337 -16.58 8.28 9.45
C ALA A 337 -15.42 8.08 10.44
N SER A 338 -14.25 7.72 9.91
CA SER A 338 -13.02 7.61 10.72
C SER A 338 -11.89 8.44 10.13
N ALA A 339 -11.23 9.27 10.93
CA ALA A 339 -9.92 9.84 10.63
C ALA A 339 -8.84 8.89 11.11
N VAL A 340 -7.85 8.57 10.26
CA VAL A 340 -6.67 7.80 10.65
C VAL A 340 -5.44 8.68 10.51
N ILE A 341 -4.79 8.96 11.63
CA ILE A 341 -3.53 9.68 11.71
C ILE A 341 -2.42 8.64 11.89
N ALA A 342 -1.52 8.53 10.91
CA ALA A 342 -0.37 7.63 11.00
C ALA A 342 0.86 8.39 11.53
N ALA A 343 1.43 7.91 12.63
CA ALA A 343 2.55 8.58 13.29
C ALA A 343 3.69 7.64 13.68
N TYR A 344 4.93 8.09 13.50
CA TYR A 344 6.08 7.53 14.18
C TYR A 344 6.43 8.44 15.36
N LEU A 345 5.96 8.09 16.57
CA LEU A 345 5.97 9.01 17.71
C LEU A 345 7.33 9.64 18.02
N PRO A 346 8.49 8.96 17.92
CA PRO A 346 9.77 9.60 18.18
C PRO A 346 10.04 10.85 17.33
N ASN A 347 9.54 10.90 16.09
CA ASN A 347 9.67 12.07 15.23
C ASN A 347 8.56 13.11 15.45
N GLU A 348 7.42 12.65 15.96
CA GLU A 348 6.14 13.37 15.94
C GLU A 348 5.74 13.91 17.32
N ALA A 349 6.45 13.51 18.38
CA ALA A 349 6.11 13.82 19.77
C ALA A 349 5.90 15.31 20.03
N ALA A 350 6.67 16.19 19.37
CA ALA A 350 6.57 17.64 19.55
C ALA A 350 5.30 18.27 18.95
N THR A 351 4.66 17.61 17.98
CA THR A 351 3.52 18.18 17.22
C THR A 351 2.25 17.36 17.33
N ILE A 352 2.33 16.09 17.74
CA ILE A 352 1.21 15.15 17.65
C ILE A 352 0.00 15.57 18.49
N VAL A 353 0.22 16.20 19.65
CA VAL A 353 -0.87 16.68 20.51
C VAL A 353 -1.64 17.80 19.82
N ASP A 354 -0.95 18.82 19.27
CA ASP A 354 -1.58 19.92 18.50
C ASP A 354 -2.36 19.38 17.28
N THR A 355 -1.79 18.38 16.59
CA THR A 355 -2.48 17.70 15.51
C THR A 355 -3.75 17.02 15.99
N VAL A 356 -3.70 16.19 17.04
CA VAL A 356 -4.88 15.54 17.61
C VAL A 356 -5.94 16.56 18.02
N GLU A 357 -5.57 17.63 18.72
CA GLU A 357 -6.49 18.72 19.08
C GLU A 357 -7.13 19.37 17.84
N SER A 358 -6.39 19.49 16.73
CA SER A 358 -6.95 19.96 15.47
C SER A 358 -7.99 19.02 14.88
N PHE A 359 -7.84 17.70 15.04
CA PHE A 359 -8.84 16.73 14.60
C PHE A 359 -10.07 16.74 15.50
N LEU A 360 -9.91 16.95 16.81
CA LEU A 360 -11.07 17.05 17.72
C LEU A 360 -11.96 18.27 17.42
N ARG A 361 -11.45 19.28 16.70
CA ARG A 361 -12.23 20.43 16.22
C ARG A 361 -12.97 20.19 14.90
N LEU A 362 -12.86 19.00 14.31
CA LEU A 362 -13.58 18.68 13.07
C LEU A 362 -15.09 18.65 13.30
N GLU A 363 -15.80 19.19 12.33
CA GLU A 363 -17.25 19.26 12.29
C GLU A 363 -17.76 18.24 11.27
N TYR A 364 -18.57 17.30 11.74
CA TYR A 364 -19.16 16.28 10.88
C TYR A 364 -20.59 15.96 11.35
N PRO A 365 -21.59 15.93 10.45
CA PRO A 365 -22.97 15.66 10.85
C PRO A 365 -23.23 14.24 11.37
N GLY A 366 -22.43 13.26 10.92
CA GLY A 366 -22.50 11.88 11.41
C GLY A 366 -21.53 11.63 12.58
N GLU A 367 -21.40 10.37 12.99
CA GLU A 367 -20.39 9.98 13.98
C GLU A 367 -18.99 10.09 13.38
N LEU A 368 -18.06 10.74 14.10
CA LEU A 368 -16.65 10.83 13.71
C LEU A 368 -15.75 10.22 14.77
N GLU A 369 -14.94 9.25 14.36
CA GLU A 369 -13.89 8.62 15.14
C GLU A 369 -12.52 9.13 14.68
N ILE A 370 -11.59 9.34 15.61
CA ILE A 370 -10.22 9.80 15.33
C ILE A 370 -9.26 8.72 15.84
N VAL A 371 -8.69 7.94 14.93
CA VAL A 371 -7.74 6.87 15.24
C VAL A 371 -6.31 7.39 15.06
N LEU A 372 -5.57 7.50 16.16
CA LEU A 372 -4.13 7.72 16.12
C LEU A 372 -3.42 6.37 16.08
N ALA A 373 -2.99 5.96 14.88
CA ALA A 373 -2.27 4.71 14.64
C ALA A 373 -0.77 4.99 14.64
N TYR A 374 -0.08 4.53 15.69
CA TYR A 374 1.29 4.92 15.92
C TYR A 374 2.22 3.78 16.30
N ASN A 375 3.51 3.96 16.01
CA ASN A 375 4.57 3.07 16.45
C ASN A 375 5.66 3.84 17.20
N THR A 376 6.23 3.19 18.20
CA THR A 376 7.34 3.72 19.02
C THR A 376 8.26 2.56 19.43
N PRO A 377 9.60 2.75 19.44
CA PRO A 377 10.55 1.71 19.88
C PRO A 377 10.55 1.49 21.39
N HIS A 378 10.14 2.49 22.17
CA HIS A 378 10.02 2.46 23.63
C HIS A 378 8.91 3.41 24.08
N PRO A 379 8.36 3.25 25.30
CA PRO A 379 7.38 4.18 25.83
C PRO A 379 7.90 5.62 25.86
N LEU A 380 7.08 6.59 25.43
CA LEU A 380 7.41 8.02 25.42
C LEU A 380 6.45 8.82 26.31
N PRO A 381 6.91 9.89 27.00
CA PRO A 381 6.06 10.71 27.87
C PRO A 381 4.81 11.30 27.19
N VAL A 382 4.91 11.60 25.89
CA VAL A 382 3.78 12.12 25.09
C VAL A 382 2.59 11.14 25.08
N GLU A 383 2.81 9.85 25.28
CA GLU A 383 1.74 8.85 25.33
C GLU A 383 0.81 9.07 26.53
N ASP A 384 1.32 9.53 27.67
CA ASP A 384 0.47 9.85 28.84
C ASP A 384 -0.42 11.05 28.56
N THR A 385 0.12 12.05 27.86
CA THR A 385 -0.67 13.21 27.41
C THR A 385 -1.76 12.78 26.43
N LEU A 386 -1.43 11.92 25.45
CA LEU A 386 -2.41 11.37 24.51
C LEU A 386 -3.51 10.55 25.21
N ARG A 387 -3.16 9.77 26.24
CA ARG A 387 -4.13 9.04 27.06
C ARG A 387 -5.06 9.98 27.80
N GLU A 388 -4.55 11.09 28.33
CA GLU A 388 -5.39 12.10 28.96
C GLU A 388 -6.36 12.75 27.97
N VAL A 389 -5.89 13.09 26.77
CA VAL A 389 -6.76 13.61 25.70
C VAL A 389 -7.84 12.59 25.33
N ALA A 390 -7.50 11.30 25.23
CA ALA A 390 -8.46 10.24 24.93
C ALA A 390 -9.48 9.99 26.05
N ARG A 391 -9.11 10.23 27.32
CA ARG A 391 -10.07 10.23 28.45
C ARG A 391 -11.05 11.40 28.37
N ARG A 392 -10.56 12.56 27.91
CA ARG A 392 -11.37 13.79 27.78
C ARG A 392 -12.34 13.73 26.60
N ASP A 393 -11.92 13.18 25.46
CA ASP A 393 -12.74 13.06 24.26
C ASP A 393 -12.76 11.61 23.73
N PRO A 394 -13.89 10.88 23.90
CA PRO A 394 -13.99 9.48 23.53
C PRO A 394 -13.96 9.23 22.01
N ARG A 395 -13.98 10.28 21.18
CA ARG A 395 -13.76 10.14 19.73
C ARG A 395 -12.32 9.75 19.42
N LEU A 396 -11.35 10.07 20.29
CA LEU A 396 -9.95 9.72 20.10
C LEU A 396 -9.67 8.27 20.52
N VAL A 397 -9.28 7.45 19.55
CA VAL A 397 -8.85 6.06 19.73
C VAL A 397 -7.34 5.98 19.52
N LEU A 398 -6.62 5.62 20.58
CA LEU A 398 -5.19 5.36 20.50
C LEU A 398 -4.95 3.92 20.05
N LEU A 399 -4.23 3.75 18.95
CA LEU A 399 -3.86 2.45 18.38
C LEU A 399 -2.34 2.31 18.32
N PRO A 400 -1.69 1.85 19.40
CA PRO A 400 -0.28 1.46 19.35
C PRO A 400 -0.13 0.19 18.49
N VAL A 401 0.65 0.27 17.42
CA VAL A 401 0.91 -0.82 16.49
C VAL A 401 2.29 -1.42 16.77
N ALA A 402 2.32 -2.41 17.66
CA ALA A 402 3.55 -3.09 18.07
C ALA A 402 4.28 -3.70 16.86
N GLY A 403 5.61 -3.51 16.80
CA GLY A 403 6.46 -4.06 15.74
C GLY A 403 6.34 -3.36 14.37
N SER A 404 5.44 -2.40 14.21
CA SER A 404 5.36 -1.59 12.99
C SER A 404 6.59 -0.70 12.83
N THR A 405 7.07 -0.58 11.60
CA THR A 405 8.22 0.23 11.18
C THR A 405 7.87 1.23 10.08
N SER A 406 6.60 1.30 9.64
CA SER A 406 6.18 2.13 8.52
C SER A 406 4.77 2.69 8.67
N LYS A 407 4.52 3.80 7.96
CA LYS A 407 3.18 4.38 7.80
C LYS A 407 2.18 3.37 7.23
N ALA A 408 2.59 2.59 6.23
CA ALA A 408 1.76 1.56 5.61
C ALA A 408 1.26 0.53 6.64
N GLN A 409 2.13 0.03 7.52
CA GLN A 409 1.75 -0.93 8.56
C GLN A 409 0.80 -0.32 9.60
N ASN A 410 1.06 0.92 10.05
CA ASN A 410 0.15 1.61 10.96
C ASN A 410 -1.24 1.78 10.34
N LEU A 411 -1.30 2.23 9.09
CA LEU A 411 -2.56 2.42 8.37
C LEU A 411 -3.29 1.10 8.14
N ASN A 412 -2.59 0.05 7.70
CA ASN A 412 -3.16 -1.28 7.47
C ASN A 412 -3.74 -1.90 8.76
N ALA A 413 -3.11 -1.65 9.92
CA ALA A 413 -3.62 -2.07 11.22
C ALA A 413 -4.82 -1.24 11.69
N ALA A 414 -4.91 0.03 11.30
CA ALA A 414 -6.02 0.91 11.65
C ALA A 414 -7.29 0.57 10.86
N VAL A 415 -7.17 0.36 9.55
CA VAL A 415 -8.32 0.12 8.66
C VAL A 415 -9.10 -1.17 8.99
N THR A 416 -8.55 -2.10 9.78
CA THR A 416 -9.32 -3.25 10.30
C THR A 416 -10.16 -2.94 11.52
N ARG A 417 -9.93 -1.80 12.18
CA ARG A 417 -10.60 -1.40 13.42
C ARG A 417 -11.49 -0.17 13.29
N VAL A 418 -11.29 0.64 12.26
CA VAL A 418 -12.13 1.81 11.99
C VAL A 418 -13.61 1.43 11.87
N ARG A 419 -14.47 2.25 12.47
CA ARG A 419 -15.93 2.05 12.43
C ARG A 419 -16.61 2.78 11.26
N GLY A 420 -15.95 3.78 10.68
CA GLY A 420 -16.50 4.58 9.60
C GLY A 420 -16.75 3.80 8.31
N GLU A 421 -17.78 4.21 7.55
CA GLU A 421 -18.04 3.74 6.18
C GLU A 421 -17.01 4.30 5.19
N PHE A 422 -16.39 5.43 5.53
CA PHE A 422 -15.22 5.96 4.85
C PHE A 422 -14.15 6.43 5.84
N VAL A 423 -12.91 6.45 5.36
CA VAL A 423 -11.71 6.79 6.14
C VAL A 423 -11.00 7.97 5.51
N GLY A 424 -10.72 9.01 6.29
CA GLY A 424 -9.73 10.03 5.95
C GLY A 424 -8.33 9.60 6.41
N VAL A 425 -7.36 9.59 5.52
CA VAL A 425 -5.97 9.20 5.79
C VAL A 425 -5.10 10.45 5.90
N PHE A 426 -4.37 10.58 7.01
CA PHE A 426 -3.56 11.75 7.31
C PHE A 426 -2.19 11.41 7.90
N ASP A 427 -1.20 12.21 7.52
CA ASP A 427 0.09 12.29 8.20
C ASP A 427 -0.02 13.10 9.51
N ALA A 428 0.93 12.88 10.42
CA ALA A 428 0.94 13.44 11.77
C ALA A 428 1.19 14.97 11.86
N ASP A 429 1.40 15.68 10.75
CA ASP A 429 1.48 17.15 10.68
C ASP A 429 0.28 17.83 10.02
N HIS A 430 -0.71 17.04 9.58
CA HIS A 430 -1.85 17.56 8.84
C HIS A 430 -2.92 18.15 9.76
N HIS A 431 -3.35 19.35 9.44
CA HIS A 431 -4.44 20.06 10.11
C HIS A 431 -5.58 20.26 9.09
N PRO A 432 -6.52 19.31 8.97
CA PRO A 432 -7.67 19.42 8.08
C PRO A 432 -8.58 20.59 8.47
N ALA A 433 -9.24 21.19 7.47
CA ALA A 433 -10.29 22.18 7.71
C ALA A 433 -11.48 21.55 8.46
N PRO A 434 -12.21 22.31 9.31
CA PRO A 434 -13.32 21.78 10.12
C PRO A 434 -14.35 20.99 9.31
N ASP A 435 -14.65 21.41 8.09
CA ASP A 435 -15.65 20.82 7.19
C ASP A 435 -15.11 19.74 6.23
N ALA A 436 -13.86 19.29 6.41
CA ALA A 436 -13.18 18.37 5.48
C ALA A 436 -13.95 17.06 5.27
N PHE A 437 -14.50 16.46 6.33
CA PHE A 437 -15.25 15.20 6.25
C PHE A 437 -16.60 15.36 5.54
N ARG A 438 -17.26 16.51 5.71
CA ARG A 438 -18.47 16.86 4.96
C ARG A 438 -18.16 16.95 3.47
N HIS A 439 -17.09 17.67 3.11
CA HIS A 439 -16.68 17.86 1.72
C HIS A 439 -16.29 16.54 1.05
N ALA A 440 -15.59 15.67 1.77
CA ALA A 440 -15.28 14.33 1.30
C ALA A 440 -16.54 13.51 1.01
N TRP A 441 -17.53 13.55 1.92
CA TRP A 441 -18.77 12.79 1.75
C TRP A 441 -19.61 13.27 0.57
N ASP A 442 -19.62 14.58 0.27
CA ASP A 442 -20.34 15.11 -0.89
C ASP A 442 -19.86 14.45 -2.20
N TRP A 443 -18.56 14.15 -2.33
CA TRP A 443 -18.04 13.39 -3.47
C TRP A 443 -18.34 11.89 -3.38
N LEU A 444 -18.06 11.28 -2.23
CA LEU A 444 -18.19 9.83 -2.07
C LEU A 444 -19.64 9.36 -2.26
N SER A 445 -20.61 10.09 -1.68
CA SER A 445 -22.04 9.82 -1.88
C SER A 445 -22.49 9.96 -3.34
N ASN A 446 -21.79 10.77 -4.14
CA ASN A 446 -22.05 11.01 -5.56
C ASN A 446 -21.23 10.10 -6.50
N GLY A 447 -20.92 8.88 -6.05
CA GLY A 447 -20.39 7.81 -6.91
C GLY A 447 -18.87 7.84 -7.13
N TYR A 448 -18.13 8.56 -6.29
CA TYR A 448 -16.68 8.42 -6.18
C TYR A 448 -16.30 7.45 -5.06
N ASP A 449 -15.12 6.86 -5.17
CA ASP A 449 -14.61 5.89 -4.21
C ASP A 449 -13.47 6.45 -3.37
N VAL A 450 -12.74 7.42 -3.94
CA VAL A 450 -11.63 8.12 -3.30
C VAL A 450 -11.70 9.62 -3.63
N VAL A 451 -11.32 10.46 -2.67
CA VAL A 451 -11.20 11.90 -2.85
C VAL A 451 -9.84 12.34 -2.33
N GLN A 452 -9.03 13.01 -3.16
CA GLN A 452 -7.82 13.70 -2.71
C GLN A 452 -8.15 15.17 -2.49
N GLY A 453 -7.89 15.67 -1.29
CA GLY A 453 -7.98 17.08 -0.98
C GLY A 453 -6.71 17.85 -1.34
N HIS A 454 -6.78 19.16 -1.12
CA HIS A 454 -5.72 20.12 -1.32
C HIS A 454 -4.84 20.23 -0.08
N CYS A 455 -3.58 19.82 -0.19
CA CYS A 455 -2.63 20.03 0.88
C CYS A 455 -1.92 21.38 0.75
N VAL A 456 -1.91 22.16 1.84
CA VAL A 456 -1.45 23.55 1.88
C VAL A 456 -0.34 23.69 2.94
N VAL A 457 0.77 24.31 2.59
CA VAL A 457 1.90 24.46 3.53
C VAL A 457 1.63 25.58 4.54
N ARG A 458 1.64 25.28 5.85
CA ARG A 458 1.42 26.27 6.92
C ARG A 458 2.68 26.96 7.45
N ASN A 459 3.85 26.37 7.26
CA ASN A 459 5.13 26.94 7.69
C ASN A 459 5.90 27.63 6.54
N GLY A 460 5.21 28.12 5.51
CA GLY A 460 5.86 28.75 4.35
C GLY A 460 6.69 30.00 4.69
N ASP A 461 6.42 30.64 5.83
CA ASP A 461 7.18 31.79 6.33
C ASP A 461 8.54 31.39 6.94
N SER A 462 8.73 30.13 7.37
CA SER A 462 9.89 29.71 8.18
C SER A 462 11.21 29.70 7.41
N SER A 463 11.18 29.54 6.08
CA SER A 463 12.37 29.63 5.24
C SER A 463 12.03 29.83 3.77
N TRP A 464 13.02 30.19 2.96
CA TRP A 464 12.83 30.26 1.51
C TRP A 464 12.53 28.88 0.88
N VAL A 465 13.03 27.80 1.49
CA VAL A 465 12.77 26.42 1.04
C VAL A 465 11.31 26.07 1.30
N ALA A 466 10.82 26.28 2.53
CA ALA A 466 9.42 26.05 2.88
C ALA A 466 8.48 26.90 2.02
N ARG A 467 8.85 28.16 1.76
CA ARG A 467 8.11 29.06 0.84
C ARG A 467 8.04 28.54 -0.59
N THR A 468 9.13 27.98 -1.09
CA THR A 468 9.19 27.40 -2.45
C THR A 468 8.27 26.19 -2.54
N VAL A 469 8.31 25.33 -1.51
CA VAL A 469 7.41 24.17 -1.41
C VAL A 469 5.96 24.60 -1.28
N ALA A 470 5.66 25.67 -0.53
CA ALA A 470 4.31 26.20 -0.39
C ALA A 470 3.68 26.57 -1.74
N VAL A 471 4.41 27.29 -2.60
CA VAL A 471 3.92 27.62 -3.95
C VAL A 471 3.92 26.40 -4.88
N GLU A 472 4.89 25.48 -4.75
CA GLU A 472 4.87 24.22 -5.51
C GLU A 472 3.60 23.41 -5.20
N PHE A 473 3.16 23.37 -3.94
CA PHE A 473 1.97 22.64 -3.53
C PHE A 473 0.71 23.22 -4.17
N GLU A 474 0.59 24.55 -4.29
CA GLU A 474 -0.50 25.17 -5.06
C GLU A 474 -0.42 24.76 -6.55
N ALA A 475 0.78 24.74 -7.15
CA ALA A 475 0.96 24.27 -8.52
C ALA A 475 0.58 22.79 -8.71
N ILE A 476 0.74 21.95 -7.67
CA ILE A 476 0.37 20.54 -7.70
C ILE A 476 -1.13 20.35 -7.44
N TYR A 477 -1.62 20.77 -6.28
CA TYR A 477 -2.96 20.45 -5.78
C TYR A 477 -4.06 21.38 -6.30
N ALA A 478 -3.76 22.65 -6.58
CA ALA A 478 -4.74 23.58 -7.15
C ALA A 478 -4.77 23.51 -8.69
N VAL A 479 -3.66 23.11 -9.33
CA VAL A 479 -3.52 23.13 -10.80
C VAL A 479 -3.34 21.73 -11.37
N SER A 480 -2.15 21.12 -11.22
CA SER A 480 -1.80 19.89 -11.94
C SER A 480 -2.71 18.69 -11.62
N HIS A 481 -3.09 18.46 -10.36
CA HIS A 481 -3.97 17.37 -9.97
C HIS A 481 -5.38 17.52 -10.57
N PRO A 482 -6.13 18.62 -10.29
CA PRO A 482 -7.44 18.83 -10.90
C PRO A 482 -7.39 18.87 -12.43
N GLY A 483 -6.39 19.55 -13.00
CA GLY A 483 -6.20 19.66 -14.44
C GLY A 483 -5.97 18.33 -15.12
N ARG A 484 -5.09 17.49 -14.55
CA ARG A 484 -4.84 16.13 -15.03
C ARG A 484 -6.07 15.24 -14.91
N THR A 485 -6.79 15.32 -13.79
CA THR A 485 -8.02 14.55 -13.61
C THR A 485 -9.08 14.95 -14.62
N ARG A 486 -9.23 16.24 -14.88
CA ARG A 486 -10.14 16.72 -15.92
C ARG A 486 -9.67 16.32 -17.32
N LEU A 487 -8.36 16.36 -17.59
CA LEU A 487 -7.74 16.07 -18.89
C LEU A 487 -7.72 14.57 -19.24
N TYR A 488 -7.50 13.67 -18.29
CA TYR A 488 -7.36 12.23 -18.56
C TYR A 488 -8.44 11.34 -17.94
N GLY A 489 -9.27 11.87 -17.03
CA GLY A 489 -10.37 11.13 -16.43
C GLY A 489 -9.96 10.21 -15.28
N PHE A 490 -8.88 10.52 -14.55
CA PHE A 490 -8.52 9.81 -13.32
C PHE A 490 -7.77 10.72 -12.32
N GLY A 491 -7.95 10.45 -11.04
CA GLY A 491 -7.27 11.12 -9.93
C GLY A 491 -6.13 10.30 -9.33
N VAL A 492 -5.37 10.92 -8.43
CA VAL A 492 -4.30 10.26 -7.67
C VAL A 492 -4.39 10.61 -6.18
N PHE A 493 -4.23 9.62 -5.31
CA PHE A 493 -4.09 9.83 -3.87
C PHE A 493 -2.61 10.08 -3.53
N GLY A 494 -2.31 11.20 -2.88
CA GLY A 494 -0.97 11.69 -2.56
C GLY A 494 -0.50 11.39 -1.13
N GLY A 495 -1.08 10.37 -0.49
CA GLY A 495 -0.60 9.85 0.80
C GLY A 495 -1.24 10.48 2.03
N SER A 496 -1.79 11.67 1.94
CA SER A 496 -2.44 12.37 3.06
C SER A 496 -3.57 13.27 2.55
N ASN A 497 -4.47 13.70 3.44
CA ASN A 497 -5.68 14.44 3.08
C ASN A 497 -6.50 13.72 2.00
N GLY A 498 -6.57 12.39 2.09
CA GLY A 498 -7.29 11.57 1.13
C GLY A 498 -8.33 10.70 1.82
N PHE A 499 -9.52 10.66 1.25
CA PHE A 499 -10.68 10.00 1.82
C PHE A 499 -11.05 8.82 0.95
N TRP A 500 -11.19 7.66 1.57
CA TRP A 500 -11.42 6.39 0.89
C TRP A 500 -12.67 5.73 1.44
N ARG A 501 -13.47 5.09 0.58
CA ARG A 501 -14.42 4.07 1.07
C ARG A 501 -13.66 3.02 1.88
N THR A 502 -14.14 2.71 3.08
CA THR A 502 -13.44 1.81 4.01
C THR A 502 -13.19 0.44 3.37
N ASP A 503 -14.19 -0.11 2.66
CA ASP A 503 -14.06 -1.41 1.97
C ASP A 503 -13.03 -1.37 0.85
N LEU A 504 -12.88 -0.24 0.15
CA LEU A 504 -11.86 -0.09 -0.89
C LEU A 504 -10.47 0.00 -0.28
N LEU A 505 -10.28 0.79 0.77
CA LEU A 505 -9.01 0.86 1.47
C LEU A 505 -8.66 -0.49 2.11
N ALA A 506 -9.66 -1.21 2.63
CA ALA A 506 -9.45 -2.51 3.28
C ALA A 506 -8.93 -3.58 2.32
N ARG A 507 -9.54 -3.70 1.13
CA ARG A 507 -9.09 -4.66 0.09
C ARG A 507 -7.85 -4.22 -0.66
N THR A 508 -7.61 -2.90 -0.74
CA THR A 508 -6.45 -2.35 -1.44
C THR A 508 -5.20 -2.41 -0.55
N ARG A 509 -5.27 -1.94 0.71
CA ARG A 509 -4.12 -1.75 1.61
C ARG A 509 -3.00 -0.88 1.01
N MET A 510 -2.08 -0.49 1.88
CA MET A 510 -0.81 0.11 1.48
C MET A 510 0.29 -0.95 1.47
N HIS A 511 1.04 -1.05 0.37
CA HIS A 511 2.17 -1.98 0.27
C HIS A 511 3.45 -1.33 0.79
N GLY A 512 3.90 -1.71 1.99
CA GLY A 512 5.09 -1.12 2.64
C GLY A 512 6.41 -1.35 1.90
N SER A 513 6.46 -2.26 0.93
CA SER A 513 7.64 -2.45 0.08
C SER A 513 7.84 -1.35 -0.96
N MET A 514 6.81 -0.53 -1.21
CA MET A 514 6.85 0.58 -2.16
C MET A 514 7.22 1.85 -1.39
N LEU A 515 8.19 2.63 -1.88
CA LEU A 515 8.58 3.88 -1.23
C LEU A 515 7.50 4.97 -1.29
N THR A 516 6.58 4.83 -2.25
CA THR A 516 5.35 5.62 -2.42
C THR A 516 4.17 4.65 -2.48
N GLU A 517 3.83 4.09 -1.32
CA GLU A 517 2.76 3.13 -1.11
C GLU A 517 1.36 3.67 -1.48
N ASP A 518 1.21 4.98 -1.40
CA ASP A 518 0.04 5.80 -1.74
C ASP A 518 -0.23 5.86 -3.25
N ILE A 519 0.81 6.05 -4.05
CA ILE A 519 0.72 6.02 -5.49
C ILE A 519 0.51 4.58 -5.98
N ASP A 520 1.20 3.61 -5.37
CA ASP A 520 0.98 2.19 -5.69
C ASP A 520 -0.47 1.76 -5.41
N SER A 521 -1.05 2.17 -4.28
CA SER A 521 -2.45 1.89 -3.96
C SER A 521 -3.41 2.64 -4.87
N THR A 522 -3.09 3.86 -5.29
CA THR A 522 -3.85 4.57 -6.34
C THR A 522 -3.92 3.73 -7.62
N MET A 523 -2.79 3.25 -8.14
CA MET A 523 -2.77 2.49 -9.41
C MET A 523 -3.56 1.19 -9.30
N ARG A 524 -3.51 0.52 -8.15
CA ARG A 524 -4.29 -0.70 -7.90
C ARG A 524 -5.78 -0.42 -7.77
N ALA A 525 -6.17 0.67 -7.09
CA ALA A 525 -7.56 1.09 -6.99
C ALA A 525 -8.14 1.45 -8.37
N LEU A 526 -7.41 2.24 -9.17
CA LEU A 526 -7.79 2.55 -10.56
C LEU A 526 -7.90 1.29 -11.41
N GLY A 527 -6.95 0.35 -11.27
CA GLY A 527 -7.00 -0.95 -11.95
C GLY A 527 -8.21 -1.81 -11.56
N ALA A 528 -8.77 -1.59 -10.36
CA ALA A 528 -10.01 -2.20 -9.89
C ALA A 528 -11.28 -1.40 -10.26
N GLY A 529 -11.15 -0.33 -11.06
CA GLY A 529 -12.27 0.48 -11.53
C GLY A 529 -12.69 1.61 -10.59
N ALA A 530 -11.91 1.89 -9.53
CA ALA A 530 -12.25 2.95 -8.58
C ALA A 530 -12.20 4.34 -9.23
N ARG A 531 -13.14 5.21 -8.84
CA ARG A 531 -13.21 6.60 -9.27
C ARG A 531 -12.61 7.51 -8.21
N ILE A 532 -11.64 8.33 -8.61
CA ILE A 532 -10.89 9.22 -7.72
C ILE A 532 -11.15 10.69 -8.10
N ALA A 533 -11.73 11.47 -7.18
CA ALA A 533 -11.98 12.90 -7.33
C ALA A 533 -10.84 13.74 -6.74
N MET A 534 -10.49 14.86 -7.37
CA MET A 534 -9.56 15.86 -6.81
C MET A 534 -10.37 17.09 -6.38
N ASP A 535 -10.29 17.47 -5.10
CA ASP A 535 -11.02 18.62 -4.57
C ASP A 535 -10.06 19.69 -4.02
N ARG A 536 -9.95 20.80 -4.76
CA ARG A 536 -9.14 21.96 -4.37
C ARG A 536 -9.69 22.74 -3.15
N THR A 537 -10.95 22.51 -2.78
CA THR A 537 -11.65 23.16 -1.65
C THR A 537 -11.56 22.35 -0.36
N LEU A 538 -11.15 21.07 -0.45
CA LEU A 538 -10.95 20.20 0.70
C LEU A 538 -9.53 20.41 1.27
N ILE A 539 -9.37 21.43 2.11
CA ILE A 539 -8.05 21.89 2.58
C ILE A 539 -7.56 21.07 3.78
N SER A 540 -6.28 20.70 3.75
CA SER A 540 -5.52 20.30 4.94
C SER A 540 -4.18 21.00 4.96
N ARG A 541 -3.78 21.52 6.13
CA ARG A 541 -2.54 22.27 6.28
C ARG A 541 -1.40 21.41 6.83
N GLU A 542 -0.23 21.40 6.20
CA GLU A 542 0.91 20.53 6.58
C GLU A 542 2.24 21.31 6.71
N LEU A 543 3.28 20.65 7.19
CA LEU A 543 4.61 21.24 7.38
C LEU A 543 5.56 20.87 6.23
N ALA A 544 6.09 21.89 5.56
CA ALA A 544 7.15 21.71 4.57
C ALA A 544 8.54 21.62 5.23
N PRO A 545 9.50 20.90 4.60
CA PRO A 545 10.90 20.96 5.01
C PRO A 545 11.47 22.39 4.93
N THR A 546 12.23 22.81 5.95
CA THR A 546 12.77 24.17 6.05
C THR A 546 14.15 24.34 5.44
N THR A 547 14.87 23.25 5.16
CA THR A 547 16.23 23.29 4.58
C THR A 547 16.36 22.32 3.40
N LEU A 548 17.37 22.54 2.54
CA LEU A 548 17.55 21.77 1.30
C LEU A 548 17.84 20.29 1.52
N ARG A 549 18.52 19.91 2.61
CA ARG A 549 18.90 18.50 2.86
C ARG A 549 17.69 17.62 3.22
N PRO A 550 16.82 18.00 4.18
CA PRO A 550 15.50 17.38 4.38
C PRO A 550 14.65 17.34 3.11
N LEU A 551 14.59 18.45 2.34
CA LEU A 551 13.87 18.47 1.07
C LEU A 551 14.43 17.45 0.07
N TRP A 552 15.75 17.42 -0.10
CA TRP A 552 16.44 16.45 -0.94
C TRP A 552 16.10 15.00 -0.56
N ASN A 553 16.14 14.68 0.73
CA ASN A 553 15.83 13.33 1.22
C ASN A 553 14.38 12.94 0.92
N GLN A 554 13.43 13.86 1.14
CA GLN A 554 12.02 13.66 0.84
C GLN A 554 11.81 13.43 -0.67
N ARG A 555 12.33 14.32 -1.51
CA ARG A 555 12.13 14.25 -2.97
C ARG A 555 12.86 13.08 -3.62
N SER A 556 14.01 12.67 -3.07
CA SER A 556 14.69 11.45 -3.51
C SER A 556 13.85 10.20 -3.25
N ARG A 557 13.23 10.09 -2.07
CA ARG A 557 12.31 8.98 -1.76
C ARG A 557 11.12 8.97 -2.71
N TRP A 558 10.51 10.13 -2.93
CA TRP A 558 9.36 10.25 -3.84
C TRP A 558 9.72 9.89 -5.26
N ALA A 559 10.81 10.43 -5.81
CA ALA A 559 11.25 10.13 -7.17
C ALA A 559 11.56 8.64 -7.36
N GLN A 560 12.20 8.00 -6.37
CA GLN A 560 12.50 6.57 -6.42
C GLN A 560 11.23 5.71 -6.34
N GLY A 561 10.30 6.04 -5.44
CA GLY A 561 9.02 5.33 -5.35
C GLY A 561 8.17 5.50 -6.60
N TRP A 562 8.16 6.71 -7.17
CA TRP A 562 7.53 6.98 -8.45
C TRP A 562 8.09 6.11 -9.58
N LEU A 563 9.41 5.93 -9.67
CA LEU A 563 10.02 4.99 -10.61
C LEU A 563 9.59 3.54 -10.33
N GLN A 564 9.55 3.11 -9.06
CA GLN A 564 9.07 1.76 -8.70
C GLN A 564 7.63 1.52 -9.17
N VAL A 565 6.75 2.51 -8.98
CA VAL A 565 5.36 2.47 -9.47
C VAL A 565 5.34 2.42 -10.99
N SER A 566 6.12 3.26 -11.66
CA SER A 566 6.21 3.30 -13.13
C SER A 566 6.60 1.95 -13.71
N LEU A 567 7.66 1.33 -13.18
CA LEU A 567 8.14 0.02 -13.60
C LEU A 567 7.10 -1.09 -13.34
N ARG A 568 6.36 -1.00 -12.23
CA ARG A 568 5.37 -2.01 -11.83
C ARG A 568 4.07 -1.90 -12.63
N HIS A 569 3.57 -0.70 -12.87
CA HIS A 569 2.19 -0.48 -13.32
C HIS A 569 2.05 -0.05 -14.78
N LEU A 570 3.04 0.63 -15.38
CA LEU A 570 2.89 1.25 -16.70
C LEU A 570 2.48 0.24 -17.79
N ARG A 571 3.23 -0.85 -17.92
CA ARG A 571 2.98 -1.87 -18.96
C ARG A 571 1.63 -2.56 -18.76
N ALA A 572 1.29 -2.91 -17.52
CA ALA A 572 0.02 -3.54 -17.19
C ALA A 572 -1.16 -2.61 -17.49
N ALA A 573 -1.04 -1.33 -17.15
CA ALA A 573 -2.09 -0.35 -17.36
C ALA A 573 -2.33 -0.05 -18.85
N LEU A 574 -1.27 0.05 -19.67
CA LEU A 574 -1.42 0.26 -21.12
C LEU A 574 -2.07 -0.94 -21.84
N ARG A 575 -1.86 -2.15 -21.33
CA ARG A 575 -2.44 -3.40 -21.86
C ARG A 575 -3.83 -3.71 -21.33
N SER A 576 -4.23 -3.11 -20.22
CA SER A 576 -5.55 -3.36 -19.61
C SER A 576 -6.67 -2.89 -20.52
N GLU A 577 -7.75 -3.67 -20.60
CA GLU A 577 -8.99 -3.29 -21.29
C GLU A 577 -9.88 -2.37 -20.43
N ARG A 578 -9.60 -2.26 -19.12
CA ARG A 578 -10.39 -1.44 -18.19
C ARG A 578 -10.14 0.06 -18.37
N PHE A 579 -8.95 0.44 -18.82
CA PHE A 579 -8.62 1.84 -19.03
C PHE A 579 -9.02 2.30 -20.43
N THR A 580 -9.75 3.41 -20.49
CA THR A 580 -10.05 4.09 -21.75
C THR A 580 -8.75 4.57 -22.44
N PRO A 581 -8.73 4.77 -23.76
CA PRO A 581 -7.58 5.32 -24.47
C PRO A 581 -7.09 6.64 -23.84
N ARG A 582 -8.03 7.49 -23.41
CA ARG A 582 -7.76 8.75 -22.72
C ARG A 582 -7.01 8.55 -21.39
N GLN A 583 -7.45 7.60 -20.56
CA GLN A 583 -6.76 7.26 -19.31
C GLN A 583 -5.39 6.65 -19.57
N LYS A 584 -5.26 5.80 -20.60
CA LYS A 584 -3.96 5.23 -21.02
C LYS A 584 -2.96 6.31 -21.43
N THR A 585 -3.39 7.33 -22.17
CA THR A 585 -2.54 8.49 -22.49
C THR A 585 -2.07 9.19 -21.21
N GLY A 586 -2.98 9.45 -20.26
CA GLY A 586 -2.60 10.09 -19.00
C GLY A 586 -1.68 9.24 -18.14
N LEU A 587 -1.87 7.92 -18.11
CA LEU A 587 -0.99 6.99 -17.40
C LEU A 587 0.38 6.90 -18.07
N TRP A 588 0.46 6.94 -19.40
CA TRP A 588 1.73 7.06 -20.11
C TRP A 588 2.43 8.39 -19.79
N VAL A 589 1.70 9.51 -19.72
CA VAL A 589 2.28 10.80 -19.33
C VAL A 589 2.79 10.76 -17.89
N LEU A 590 1.96 10.25 -16.96
CA LEU A 590 2.27 10.25 -15.53
C LEU A 590 3.39 9.28 -15.16
N LEU A 591 3.37 8.04 -15.69
CA LEU A 591 4.28 6.96 -15.31
C LEU A 591 5.40 6.73 -16.34
N GLY A 592 5.22 7.14 -17.59
CA GLY A 592 6.21 6.97 -18.66
C GLY A 592 6.99 8.25 -18.92
N TRP A 593 6.31 9.27 -19.45
CA TRP A 593 6.92 10.54 -19.86
C TRP A 593 7.69 11.21 -18.72
N ARG A 594 7.14 11.19 -17.49
CA ARG A 594 7.83 11.70 -16.29
C ARG A 594 9.24 11.12 -16.12
N GLU A 595 9.43 9.82 -16.35
CA GLU A 595 10.72 9.17 -16.13
C GLU A 595 11.70 9.41 -17.28
N VAL A 596 11.19 9.65 -18.49
CA VAL A 596 12.00 9.95 -19.67
C VAL A 596 12.52 11.38 -19.64
N GLN A 597 11.70 12.34 -19.19
CA GLN A 597 11.97 13.77 -19.30
C GLN A 597 13.28 14.25 -18.64
N PRO A 598 13.68 13.78 -17.43
CA PRO A 598 14.94 14.19 -16.80
C PRO A 598 16.19 13.79 -17.58
N TRP A 599 16.12 12.68 -18.33
CA TRP A 599 17.21 12.19 -19.18
C TRP A 599 17.18 12.85 -20.56
N LEU A 600 15.99 13.08 -21.11
CA LEU A 600 15.81 13.77 -22.37
C LEU A 600 16.36 15.21 -22.31
N THR A 601 16.03 15.95 -21.25
CA THR A 601 16.55 17.30 -21.05
C THR A 601 18.07 17.34 -20.86
N LEU A 602 18.68 16.26 -20.34
CA LEU A 602 20.13 16.15 -20.24
C LEU A 602 20.80 15.99 -21.62
N GLN A 603 20.10 15.46 -22.63
CA GLN A 603 20.64 15.28 -23.98
C GLN A 603 20.92 16.59 -24.72
N ILE A 604 20.45 17.73 -24.21
CA ILE A 604 20.85 19.06 -24.72
C ILE A 604 22.38 19.20 -24.69
N LEU A 605 23.05 18.74 -23.63
CA LEU A 605 24.50 18.88 -23.47
C LEU A 605 25.30 18.08 -24.52
N PRO A 606 25.14 16.75 -24.69
CA PRO A 606 25.90 16.00 -25.68
C PRO A 606 25.60 16.43 -27.12
N VAL A 607 24.37 16.86 -27.43
CA VAL A 607 24.02 17.41 -28.74
C VAL A 607 24.79 18.71 -29.02
N LEU A 608 24.84 19.65 -28.06
CA LEU A 608 25.59 20.89 -28.20
C LEU A 608 27.11 20.64 -28.27
N LEU A 609 27.64 19.71 -27.47
CA LEU A 609 29.05 19.32 -27.52
C LEU A 609 29.42 18.73 -28.88
N HIS A 610 28.58 17.85 -29.44
CA HIS A 610 28.80 17.28 -30.76
C HIS A 610 28.75 18.36 -31.86
N ALA A 611 27.78 19.28 -31.78
CA ALA A 611 27.68 20.40 -32.72
C ALA A 611 28.92 21.31 -32.67
N ALA A 612 29.41 21.65 -31.47
CA ALA A 612 30.64 22.43 -31.27
C ALA A 612 31.87 21.71 -31.83
N TRP A 613 31.98 20.41 -31.58
CA TRP A 613 33.06 19.58 -32.09
C TRP A 613 33.05 19.54 -33.64
N ARG A 614 31.88 19.34 -34.26
CA ARG A 614 31.71 19.32 -35.72
C ARG A 614 32.05 20.67 -36.37
N ALA A 615 31.67 21.77 -35.71
CA ALA A 615 31.95 23.12 -36.18
C ALA A 615 33.43 23.54 -36.00
N GLY A 616 34.24 22.72 -35.31
CA GLY A 616 35.64 23.04 -35.01
C GLY A 616 35.82 24.15 -33.98
N GLY A 617 34.80 24.38 -33.13
CA GLY A 617 34.78 25.44 -32.13
C GLY A 617 33.35 25.92 -31.81
N ALA A 618 33.14 26.40 -30.58
CA ALA A 618 31.83 26.92 -30.16
C ALA A 618 31.44 28.24 -30.86
N ASP A 619 32.44 28.96 -31.35
CA ASP A 619 32.38 30.22 -32.11
C ASP A 619 31.81 30.06 -33.53
N LYS A 620 31.65 28.82 -34.00
CA LYS A 620 31.22 28.48 -35.38
C LYS A 620 29.91 27.69 -35.44
N LEU A 621 29.13 27.61 -34.36
CA LEU A 621 27.84 26.92 -34.37
C LEU A 621 26.82 27.64 -35.28
N ASP A 622 26.19 26.89 -36.19
CA ASP A 622 25.18 27.38 -37.14
C ASP A 622 23.72 27.20 -36.63
N TRP A 623 22.73 27.75 -37.36
CA TRP A 623 21.26 27.95 -37.10
C TRP A 623 20.41 26.92 -36.29
N ALA A 624 20.96 25.81 -35.78
CA ALA A 624 20.29 24.89 -34.86
C ALA A 624 20.18 25.42 -33.41
N VAL A 625 21.03 26.39 -33.03
CA VAL A 625 21.00 27.00 -31.69
C VAL A 625 19.70 27.81 -31.43
N PRO A 626 19.22 28.69 -32.33
CA PRO A 626 17.98 29.43 -32.15
C PRO A 626 16.73 28.59 -31.91
N VAL A 627 16.56 27.45 -32.60
CA VAL A 627 15.37 26.58 -32.41
C VAL A 627 15.44 25.84 -31.07
N CYS A 628 16.63 25.41 -30.63
CA CYS A 628 16.83 24.86 -29.29
C CYS A 628 16.55 25.90 -28.20
N LEU A 629 17.07 27.12 -28.38
CA LEU A 629 16.83 28.24 -27.48
C LEU A 629 15.35 28.62 -27.44
N LEU A 630 14.65 28.56 -28.58
CA LEU A 630 13.20 28.80 -28.65
C LEU A 630 12.41 27.70 -27.94
N ALA A 631 12.78 26.42 -28.11
CA ALA A 631 12.15 25.31 -27.41
C ALA A 631 12.41 25.36 -25.90
N ALA A 632 13.62 25.75 -25.50
CA ALA A 632 13.98 26.02 -24.10
C ALA A 632 13.17 27.21 -23.56
N ALA A 633 13.08 28.31 -24.30
CA ALA A 633 12.27 29.47 -23.93
C ALA A 633 10.78 29.13 -23.80
N LEU A 634 10.24 28.29 -24.69
CA LEU A 634 8.87 27.78 -24.60
C LEU A 634 8.66 26.90 -23.34
N THR A 635 9.64 26.06 -23.01
CA THR A 635 9.58 25.25 -21.79
C THR A 635 9.65 26.12 -20.55
N LEU A 636 10.47 27.17 -20.56
CA LEU A 636 10.53 28.15 -19.48
C LEU A 636 9.23 28.97 -19.37
N SER A 637 8.60 29.31 -20.50
CA SER A 637 7.33 30.03 -20.50
C SER A 637 6.18 29.17 -19.95
N ALA A 638 6.21 27.85 -20.15
CA ALA A 638 5.27 26.95 -19.49
C ALA A 638 5.38 27.01 -17.95
N GLY A 639 6.59 27.20 -17.41
CA GLY A 639 6.80 27.45 -15.98
C GLY A 639 6.18 28.77 -15.51
N VAL A 640 6.26 29.83 -16.32
CA VAL A 640 5.59 31.13 -16.06
C VAL A 640 4.08 30.94 -16.03
N VAL A 641 3.51 30.23 -17.01
CA VAL A 641 2.08 29.92 -17.08
C VAL A 641 1.64 29.13 -15.84
N GLN A 642 2.37 28.08 -15.47
CA GLN A 642 2.03 27.28 -14.29
C GLN A 642 2.06 28.12 -13.00
N ALA A 643 3.08 28.98 -12.82
CA ALA A 643 3.15 29.87 -11.66
C ALA A 643 1.98 30.87 -11.61
N ALA A 644 1.56 31.41 -12.77
CA ALA A 644 0.41 32.30 -12.85
C ALA A 644 -0.92 31.59 -12.52
N PHE A 645 -1.10 30.36 -13.00
CA PHE A 645 -2.28 29.55 -12.67
C PHE A 645 -2.28 29.13 -11.20
N ALA A 646 -1.12 28.75 -10.65
CA ALA A 646 -0.97 28.48 -9.23
C ALA A 646 -1.37 29.70 -8.41
N TRP A 647 -0.92 30.90 -8.77
CA TRP A 647 -1.34 32.13 -8.10
C TRP A 647 -2.85 32.38 -8.21
N ARG A 648 -3.43 32.20 -9.41
CA ARG A 648 -4.86 32.42 -9.67
C ARG A 648 -5.75 31.48 -8.87
N LEU A 649 -5.37 30.20 -8.80
CA LEU A 649 -6.16 29.13 -8.20
C LEU A 649 -5.80 28.85 -6.74
N ALA A 650 -4.76 29.52 -6.22
CA ALA A 650 -4.30 29.30 -4.86
C ALA A 650 -5.34 29.65 -3.81
N VAL A 651 -5.21 29.03 -2.63
CA VAL A 651 -6.03 29.39 -1.48
C VAL A 651 -5.89 30.88 -1.15
N PRO A 652 -6.96 31.54 -0.62
CA PRO A 652 -6.99 32.98 -0.45
C PRO A 652 -5.81 33.56 0.35
N GLU A 653 -5.35 32.83 1.37
CA GLU A 653 -4.22 33.21 2.23
C GLU A 653 -2.88 33.26 1.48
N LEU A 654 -2.61 32.29 0.60
CA LEU A 654 -1.41 32.29 -0.24
C LEU A 654 -1.53 33.26 -1.40
N ARG A 655 -2.69 33.34 -2.07
CA ARG A 655 -2.93 34.24 -3.22
C ARG A 655 -2.65 35.71 -2.92
N ARG A 656 -2.85 36.15 -1.66
CA ARG A 656 -2.49 37.50 -1.19
C ARG A 656 -0.98 37.76 -1.20
N ARG A 657 -0.16 36.71 -1.07
CA ARG A 657 1.31 36.78 -1.00
C ARG A 657 1.95 36.75 -2.40
N LYS A 658 1.61 37.73 -3.26
CA LYS A 658 2.08 37.81 -4.66
C LYS A 658 3.61 37.66 -4.81
N ALA A 659 4.39 38.23 -3.88
CA ALA A 659 5.84 38.13 -3.89
C ALA A 659 6.36 36.68 -3.81
N TRP A 660 5.61 35.76 -3.20
CA TRP A 660 5.99 34.35 -3.13
C TRP A 660 5.96 33.69 -4.50
N PHE A 661 4.96 33.99 -5.32
CA PHE A 661 4.83 33.44 -6.67
C PHE A 661 5.90 33.99 -7.61
N TRP A 662 6.23 35.29 -7.51
CA TRP A 662 7.36 35.87 -8.25
C TRP A 662 8.69 35.23 -7.86
N ARG A 663 8.92 35.04 -6.56
CA ARG A 663 10.13 34.35 -6.09
C ARG A 663 10.16 32.89 -6.54
N TYR A 664 9.03 32.18 -6.45
CA TYR A 664 8.91 30.81 -6.91
C TYR A 664 9.22 30.71 -8.40
N LEU A 665 8.72 31.64 -9.22
CA LEU A 665 9.03 31.71 -10.64
C LEU A 665 10.54 31.82 -10.87
N LEU A 666 11.19 32.81 -10.25
CA LEU A 666 12.63 33.02 -10.38
C LEU A 666 13.44 31.80 -9.92
N VAL A 667 13.14 31.29 -8.72
CA VAL A 667 13.85 30.13 -8.14
C VAL A 667 13.61 28.88 -8.97
N THR A 668 12.42 28.68 -9.52
CA THR A 668 12.08 27.50 -10.30
C THR A 668 12.72 27.49 -11.67
N THR A 669 12.75 28.64 -12.34
CA THR A 669 13.41 28.82 -13.63
C THR A 669 14.92 28.57 -13.55
N VAL A 670 15.59 29.09 -12.52
CA VAL A 670 17.07 29.06 -12.45
C VAL A 670 17.60 27.83 -11.71
N PHE A 671 16.89 27.34 -10.69
CA PHE A 671 17.43 26.34 -9.76
C PHE A 671 16.52 25.13 -9.57
N TYR A 672 15.27 25.35 -9.15
CA TYR A 672 14.45 24.26 -8.60
C TYR A 672 14.07 23.19 -9.64
N THR A 673 13.89 23.57 -10.91
CA THR A 673 13.66 22.60 -12.00
C THR A 673 14.87 21.69 -12.19
N HIS A 674 16.08 22.25 -12.20
CA HIS A 674 17.31 21.47 -12.32
C HIS A 674 17.54 20.59 -11.09
N PHE A 675 17.24 21.11 -9.90
CA PHE A 675 17.24 20.34 -8.65
C PHE A 675 16.34 19.11 -8.74
N LYS A 676 15.09 19.27 -9.21
CA LYS A 676 14.15 18.15 -9.39
C LYS A 676 14.64 17.12 -10.43
N ASN A 677 15.17 17.58 -11.57
CA ASN A 677 15.71 16.66 -12.58
C ASN A 677 16.95 15.91 -12.07
N LEU A 678 17.80 16.55 -11.26
CA LEU A 678 18.93 15.90 -10.61
C LEU A 678 18.47 14.83 -9.62
N VAL A 679 17.49 15.16 -8.76
CA VAL A 679 16.88 14.20 -7.82
C VAL A 679 16.30 12.99 -8.56
N ALA A 680 15.56 13.20 -9.65
CA ALA A 680 14.96 12.12 -10.44
C ALA A 680 16.01 11.18 -11.04
N ARG A 681 17.05 11.73 -11.68
CA ARG A 681 18.15 10.93 -12.26
C ARG A 681 18.90 10.14 -11.18
N GLN A 682 19.17 10.76 -10.04
CA GLN A 682 19.83 10.06 -8.93
C GLN A 682 18.94 8.95 -8.35
N ALA A 683 17.62 9.17 -8.25
CA ALA A 683 16.68 8.15 -7.83
C ALA A 683 16.67 6.94 -8.79
N HIS A 684 16.78 7.18 -10.11
CA HIS A 684 16.88 6.10 -11.09
C HIS A 684 18.14 5.26 -10.89
N LEU A 685 19.29 5.92 -10.68
CA LEU A 685 20.54 5.23 -10.39
C LEU A 685 20.45 4.43 -9.09
N LYS A 686 19.86 4.99 -8.03
CA LYS A 686 19.68 4.28 -6.76
C LYS A 686 18.83 3.04 -6.88
N GLU A 687 17.69 3.13 -7.58
CA GLU A 687 16.84 1.94 -7.80
C GLU A 687 17.56 0.90 -8.65
N ALA A 688 18.26 1.32 -9.73
CA ALA A 688 19.05 0.41 -10.57
C ALA A 688 20.18 -0.29 -9.80
N LEU A 689 20.76 0.38 -8.79
CA LEU A 689 21.79 -0.17 -7.91
C LEU A 689 21.24 -0.99 -6.73
N GLY A 690 19.91 -1.07 -6.58
CA GLY A 690 19.25 -1.81 -5.50
C GLY A 690 19.32 -1.11 -4.13
N GLU A 691 19.66 0.18 -4.07
CA GLU A 691 19.70 0.96 -2.83
C GLU A 691 18.26 1.34 -2.41
N ARG A 692 17.67 0.54 -1.52
CA ARG A 692 16.29 0.72 -1.03
C ARG A 692 16.19 1.18 0.43
N GLN A 693 17.32 1.32 1.13
CA GLN A 693 17.36 1.84 2.50
C GLN A 693 17.42 3.37 2.51
N TRP A 694 16.52 4.01 3.25
CA TRP A 694 16.45 5.47 3.32
C TRP A 694 16.65 5.98 4.75
N ARG A 695 17.18 7.21 4.84
CA ARG A 695 17.36 7.94 6.09
C ARG A 695 16.07 8.69 6.42
N VAL A 696 15.39 8.27 7.47
CA VAL A 696 14.25 9.00 8.05
C VAL A 696 14.66 10.45 8.26
N THR A 697 13.83 11.39 7.81
CA THR A 697 14.11 12.82 7.95
C THR A 697 13.61 13.25 9.33
N PRO A 698 14.50 13.55 10.30
CA PRO A 698 14.06 14.12 11.56
C PRO A 698 13.44 15.48 11.30
N ARG A 699 12.34 15.79 12.00
CA ARG A 699 11.75 17.13 11.94
C ARG A 699 12.73 18.12 12.56
N ALA A 700 12.86 19.30 11.95
CA ALA A 700 13.45 20.42 12.66
C ALA A 700 12.47 20.77 13.79
N ALA A 701 12.91 20.65 15.04
CA ALA A 701 12.17 21.25 16.15
C ALA A 701 11.94 22.72 15.81
N ALA A 702 10.73 23.23 16.06
CA ALA A 702 10.50 24.67 16.04
C ALA A 702 11.39 25.27 17.14
N ALA A 703 12.56 25.77 16.75
CA ALA A 703 13.30 26.71 17.58
C ALA A 703 12.43 27.96 17.63
N ASP A 704 11.66 28.13 18.72
CA ASP A 704 11.10 29.39 19.24
C ASP A 704 10.07 29.11 20.37
N ALA A 705 10.44 28.31 21.38
CA ALA A 705 9.64 28.14 22.60
C ALA A 705 10.44 28.27 23.91
N GLU A 706 11.72 28.64 23.86
CA GLU A 706 12.57 28.89 25.04
C GLU A 706 12.93 30.38 25.23
N ALA A 707 12.18 31.29 24.60
CA ALA A 707 12.35 32.73 24.80
C ALA A 707 11.00 33.44 24.95
N SER A 708 10.30 33.17 26.06
CA SER A 708 9.34 34.09 26.71
C SER A 708 9.05 33.62 28.13
#